data_AF-G0MMX0-F1
#
_entry.id   AF-G0MMX0-F1
#
_cell.length_a   1.000
_cell.length_b   1.000
_cell.length_c   1.000
_cell.angle_alpha   90.00
_cell.angle_beta   90.00
_cell.angle_gamma   90.00
#
_symmetry.space_group_name_H-M   'P 1'
#
loop_
_entity.id
_entity.type
_entity.pdbx_description
1 polymer ?
#
loop_
_entity_poly.entity_id
_entity_poly.type
_entity_poly.pdbx_seq_one_letter_code
_entity_poly.pdbx_strand_id
1 'polypeptide(L)'
;MIPSLYDLCILKTADHIFEGTLKNTHQKLDVKSSNLVFAEYVREYSGHQRYVDGCQYIKNLLTVTKMDYSVEMFCEKQRMMIYEQNIEWLKIVTLDDWKMFRLWRVNVDNGNDDDDEEKVKIVDIVSLVEKCLNPQSRQKLRYLEIGGEKVELELGWAEKLDDLLPSLETLNLHSITAQEDDVRNIYNRFPNLTQLNITEANITNLNGISNLSNLTYLNIGVIYFAKKENLMELFELRHLRKLNIEGYNAERESNTMALYLDSGKCLPQLEYLNCAYCKVTEEMLQKLLRTHKNLKCIDLMETGLENRPQLADRKGVKLLTMGCFADCLFTLSFYTQQNILLEFIETVLRKIRFFLEDHYERLDQKLLSECLSLMCQVMRDNYRCRKPVAEILERMFRHNRGRTYSFAEKQYLIFRILYTFEAESRWEFEEEDDNMDDLIMDVNIWKVLQSEVIINTCPINLDSICEKAAESVHMFARNGAEPIYSNMAVLAENLDKMSTDRGRALVGEKSNLIADVLVALRYHIATQSDEDRTIRLLITILKKVYMIRKVDVNDTEEIDYDCVQVFVEAVAAFKENDEVQTNLVVGLGSIIPHMRTDMYRVLYERIVSTRTNYERDFVEMLYVHDSEKQKEMIVLFYWMFFHSNVTTRKVGLYRSPDKVRDVVVKDVRAALIGFEYNRGETGVYDGVHWILKKCKSQSTRMMCRWIITYCGGMREAEKMNNRKRRRN
;
A
#
# COMPACT_ATOMS: atom_id res chain seq x y z
N MET A 1 19.79 1.03 -8.27
CA MET A 1 20.22 -0.19 -8.99
C MET A 1 19.15 -0.54 -10.00
N ILE A 2 19.48 -1.00 -11.21
CA ILE A 2 18.50 -1.44 -12.22
C ILE A 2 18.41 -2.97 -12.13
N PRO A 3 17.21 -3.60 -12.14
CA PRO A 3 17.08 -5.05 -12.15
C PRO A 3 17.87 -5.67 -13.30
N SER A 4 18.56 -6.78 -13.06
CA SER A 4 19.26 -7.47 -14.14
C SER A 4 18.25 -8.11 -15.11
N LEU A 5 18.66 -8.36 -16.35
CA LEU A 5 17.83 -9.13 -17.29
C LEU A 5 17.46 -10.50 -16.71
N TYR A 6 18.37 -11.10 -15.95
CA TYR A 6 18.12 -12.36 -15.26
C TYR A 6 16.97 -12.24 -14.26
N ASP A 7 16.95 -11.20 -13.42
CA ASP A 7 15.86 -10.96 -12.46
C ASP A 7 14.52 -10.72 -13.17
N LEU A 8 14.53 -9.95 -14.27
CA LEU A 8 13.33 -9.72 -15.08
C LEU A 8 12.81 -11.01 -15.72
N CYS A 9 13.70 -11.92 -16.15
CA CYS A 9 13.31 -13.22 -16.66
C CYS A 9 12.69 -14.12 -15.58
N ILE A 10 13.20 -14.09 -14.35
CA ILE A 10 12.59 -14.82 -13.22
C ILE A 10 11.16 -14.34 -13.00
N LEU A 11 10.95 -13.02 -12.90
CA LEU A 11 9.65 -12.39 -12.74
C LEU A 11 8.67 -12.79 -13.85
N LYS A 12 9.08 -12.61 -15.11
CA LYS A 12 8.21 -12.92 -16.26
C LYS A 12 7.93 -14.41 -16.42
N THR A 13 8.86 -15.27 -16.03
CA THR A 13 8.60 -16.71 -16.04
C THR A 13 7.54 -17.08 -15.01
N ALA A 14 7.58 -16.49 -13.81
CA ALA A 14 6.54 -16.68 -12.80
C ALA A 14 5.17 -16.17 -13.29
N ASP A 15 5.12 -14.97 -13.90
CA ASP A 15 3.91 -14.42 -14.56
C ASP A 15 3.33 -15.44 -15.56
N HIS A 16 4.15 -15.97 -16.48
CA HIS A 16 3.66 -16.89 -17.51
C HIS A 16 3.24 -18.26 -16.99
N ILE A 17 3.83 -18.73 -15.88
CA ILE A 17 3.36 -19.93 -15.18
C ILE A 17 1.97 -19.67 -14.59
N PHE A 18 1.78 -18.53 -13.92
CA PHE A 18 0.52 -18.15 -13.30
C PHE A 18 -0.61 -17.98 -14.34
N GLU A 19 -0.33 -17.26 -15.43
CA GLU A 19 -1.27 -17.06 -16.53
C GLU A 19 -1.59 -18.37 -17.29
N GLY A 20 -0.75 -19.39 -17.12
CA GLY A 20 -0.82 -20.64 -17.88
C GLY A 20 -0.46 -20.45 -19.36
N THR A 21 0.26 -19.38 -19.70
CA THR A 21 0.80 -19.14 -21.04
C THR A 21 2.06 -19.97 -21.29
N LEU A 22 2.79 -20.31 -20.23
CA LEU A 22 3.88 -21.30 -20.25
C LEU A 22 3.42 -22.61 -19.59
N LYS A 23 3.12 -23.63 -20.41
CA LYS A 23 2.55 -24.91 -19.92
C LYS A 23 3.54 -26.07 -19.90
N ASN A 24 4.46 -26.10 -20.86
CA ASN A 24 5.47 -27.14 -21.01
C ASN A 24 6.78 -26.55 -21.58
N THR A 25 7.87 -27.28 -21.37
CA THR A 25 9.16 -27.02 -22.03
C THR A 25 9.71 -28.35 -22.53
N HIS A 26 10.54 -28.30 -23.58
CA HIS A 26 11.34 -29.48 -23.97
C HIS A 26 12.44 -29.79 -22.94
N GLN A 27 12.84 -28.81 -22.15
CA GLN A 27 13.88 -28.93 -21.12
C GLN A 27 13.52 -28.08 -19.91
N LYS A 28 13.43 -28.73 -18.74
CA LYS A 28 13.23 -28.04 -17.46
C LYS A 28 14.34 -27.04 -17.20
N LEU A 29 14.00 -25.97 -16.48
CA LEU A 29 15.00 -25.04 -15.97
C LEU A 29 15.98 -25.75 -15.04
N ASP A 30 17.21 -25.25 -14.98
CA ASP A 30 18.21 -25.71 -14.03
C ASP A 30 17.73 -25.45 -12.58
N VAL A 31 18.34 -26.14 -11.61
CA VAL A 31 17.91 -26.09 -10.20
C VAL A 31 17.95 -24.67 -9.62
N LYS A 32 18.97 -23.87 -9.97
CA LYS A 32 19.12 -22.51 -9.42
C LYS A 32 18.01 -21.60 -9.95
N SER A 33 17.79 -21.60 -11.26
CA SER A 33 16.71 -20.82 -11.88
C SER A 33 15.34 -21.30 -11.44
N SER A 34 15.14 -22.62 -11.33
CA SER A 34 13.88 -23.23 -10.87
C SER A 34 13.48 -22.78 -9.47
N ASN A 35 14.41 -22.80 -8.52
CA ASN A 35 14.14 -22.37 -7.15
C ASN A 35 13.84 -20.87 -7.08
N LEU A 36 14.49 -20.04 -7.90
CA LEU A 36 14.21 -18.59 -7.96
C LEU A 36 12.84 -18.29 -8.57
N VAL A 37 12.49 -18.94 -9.69
CA VAL A 37 11.15 -18.81 -10.29
C VAL A 37 10.07 -19.30 -9.34
N PHE A 38 10.30 -20.42 -8.64
CA PHE A 38 9.34 -20.93 -7.67
C PHE A 38 9.16 -19.96 -6.48
N ALA A 39 10.26 -19.47 -5.89
CA ALA A 39 10.18 -18.50 -4.79
C ALA A 39 9.44 -17.22 -5.21
N GLU A 40 9.70 -16.74 -6.42
CA GLU A 40 9.02 -15.59 -7.01
C GLU A 40 7.53 -15.86 -7.24
N TYR A 41 7.18 -17.05 -7.76
CA TYR A 41 5.80 -17.48 -7.97
C TYR A 41 5.02 -17.57 -6.66
N VAL A 42 5.60 -18.18 -5.61
CA VAL A 42 4.96 -18.25 -4.29
C VAL A 42 4.75 -16.83 -3.75
N ARG A 43 5.78 -15.99 -3.77
CA ARG A 43 5.75 -14.63 -3.22
C ARG A 43 4.70 -13.73 -3.87
N GLU A 44 4.53 -13.82 -5.18
CA GLU A 44 3.63 -12.93 -5.93
C GLU A 44 2.19 -13.43 -6.00
N TYR A 45 1.97 -14.75 -5.93
CA TYR A 45 0.65 -15.32 -6.23
C TYR A 45 0.03 -16.12 -5.09
N SER A 46 0.71 -16.39 -3.98
CA SER A 46 0.16 -17.25 -2.93
C SER A 46 -1.20 -16.80 -2.38
N GLY A 47 -1.50 -15.50 -2.41
CA GLY A 47 -2.78 -14.93 -2.00
C GLY A 47 -3.87 -14.93 -3.09
N HIS A 48 -3.59 -15.35 -4.32
CA HIS A 48 -4.57 -15.34 -5.40
C HIS A 48 -5.34 -16.66 -5.48
N GLN A 49 -6.67 -16.62 -5.66
CA GLN A 49 -7.51 -17.82 -5.84
C GLN A 49 -7.01 -18.83 -6.90
N ARG A 50 -6.37 -18.35 -7.97
CA ARG A 50 -5.83 -19.18 -9.07
C ARG A 50 -4.42 -19.72 -8.83
N TYR A 51 -3.78 -19.36 -7.71
CA TYR A 51 -2.43 -19.79 -7.35
C TYR A 51 -2.20 -21.30 -7.52
N VAL A 52 -3.19 -22.09 -7.11
CA VAL A 52 -3.08 -23.55 -7.10
C VAL A 52 -3.08 -24.13 -8.53
N ASP A 53 -3.61 -23.42 -9.52
CA ASP A 53 -3.66 -23.91 -10.89
C ASP A 53 -2.27 -24.00 -11.54
N GLY A 54 -1.33 -23.14 -11.13
CA GLY A 54 0.05 -23.21 -11.62
C GLY A 54 0.83 -24.43 -11.12
N CYS A 55 0.37 -25.11 -10.07
CA CYS A 55 1.01 -26.33 -9.55
C CYS A 55 1.18 -27.40 -10.64
N GLN A 56 0.22 -27.50 -11.57
CA GLN A 56 0.28 -28.47 -12.67
C GLN A 56 1.36 -28.14 -13.71
N TYR A 57 1.78 -26.88 -13.82
CA TYR A 57 2.81 -26.44 -14.75
C TYR A 57 4.19 -26.49 -14.10
N ILE A 58 4.29 -26.13 -12.81
CA ILE A 58 5.55 -26.15 -12.04
C ILE A 58 6.25 -27.52 -12.16
N LYS A 59 5.49 -28.61 -12.03
CA LYS A 59 6.07 -29.97 -12.16
C LYS A 59 6.68 -30.26 -13.52
N ASN A 60 6.20 -29.64 -14.59
CA ASN A 60 6.67 -29.86 -15.95
C ASN A 60 7.81 -28.92 -16.33
N LEU A 61 7.86 -27.74 -15.72
CA LEU A 61 8.76 -26.65 -16.11
C LEU A 61 9.99 -26.56 -15.20
N LEU A 62 9.82 -26.87 -13.92
CA LEU A 62 10.80 -26.59 -12.88
C LEU A 62 11.37 -27.88 -12.27
N THR A 63 12.61 -27.75 -11.80
CA THR A 63 13.33 -28.74 -10.98
C THR A 63 13.56 -28.13 -9.60
N VAL A 64 12.51 -28.09 -8.79
CA VAL A 64 12.52 -27.40 -7.50
C VAL A 64 13.11 -28.33 -6.44
N THR A 65 14.07 -27.83 -5.68
CA THR A 65 14.70 -28.56 -4.56
C THR A 65 14.55 -27.82 -3.23
N LYS A 66 14.14 -26.55 -3.27
CA LYS A 66 13.88 -25.71 -2.10
C LYS A 66 12.46 -25.17 -2.16
N MET A 67 11.69 -25.42 -1.11
CA MET A 67 10.31 -24.94 -1.01
C MET A 67 10.07 -24.26 0.33
N ASP A 68 9.64 -23.01 0.24
CA ASP A 68 9.11 -22.23 1.35
C ASP A 68 7.58 -22.17 1.20
N TYR A 69 6.87 -22.85 2.09
CA TYR A 69 5.42 -22.90 2.17
C TYR A 69 4.94 -22.14 3.42
N SER A 70 5.07 -20.83 3.37
CA SER A 70 4.54 -19.88 4.35
C SER A 70 3.18 -19.30 3.89
N VAL A 71 2.29 -20.14 3.37
CA VAL A 71 1.03 -19.72 2.74
C VAL A 71 -0.18 -20.25 3.52
N GLU A 72 -1.25 -19.47 3.61
CA GLU A 72 -2.43 -19.74 4.46
C GLU A 72 -3.25 -20.96 4.00
N MET A 73 -3.16 -21.36 2.72
CA MET A 73 -3.93 -22.49 2.20
C MET A 73 -3.07 -23.59 1.59
N PHE A 74 -3.25 -24.82 2.10
CA PHE A 74 -2.62 -26.03 1.58
C PHE A 74 -3.65 -27.09 1.16
N CYS A 75 -3.55 -27.53 -0.08
CA CYS A 75 -4.46 -28.49 -0.70
C CYS A 75 -3.72 -29.63 -1.38
N GLU A 76 -4.50 -30.61 -1.86
CA GLU A 76 -3.99 -31.83 -2.48
C GLU A 76 -3.15 -31.57 -3.74
N LYS A 77 -3.46 -30.54 -4.53
CA LYS A 77 -2.67 -30.18 -5.73
C LYS A 77 -1.25 -29.71 -5.34
N GLN A 78 -1.11 -28.93 -4.27
CA GLN A 78 0.19 -28.49 -3.75
C GLN A 78 0.95 -29.68 -3.17
N ARG A 79 0.30 -30.53 -2.36
CA ARG A 79 0.89 -31.77 -1.84
C ARG A 79 1.48 -32.63 -2.96
N MET A 80 0.71 -32.87 -4.03
CA MET A 80 1.17 -33.63 -5.18
C MET A 80 2.34 -32.97 -5.89
N MET A 81 2.33 -31.64 -6.04
CA MET A 81 3.44 -30.89 -6.63
C MET A 81 4.73 -31.04 -5.80
N ILE A 82 4.65 -30.96 -4.47
CA ILE A 82 5.80 -31.22 -3.58
C ILE A 82 6.30 -32.65 -3.77
N TYR A 83 5.39 -33.62 -3.78
CA TYR A 83 5.73 -35.04 -3.92
C TYR A 83 6.42 -35.35 -5.26
N GLU A 84 6.06 -34.66 -6.34
CA GLU A 84 6.66 -34.84 -7.66
C GLU A 84 8.06 -34.20 -7.82
N GLN A 85 8.60 -33.56 -6.76
CA GLN A 85 9.88 -32.86 -6.75
C GLN A 85 10.90 -33.53 -5.82
N ASN A 86 12.20 -33.30 -6.09
CA ASN A 86 13.31 -33.84 -5.30
C ASN A 86 13.74 -32.82 -4.24
N ILE A 87 12.93 -32.67 -3.20
CA ILE A 87 13.09 -31.66 -2.17
C ILE A 87 14.25 -32.00 -1.25
N GLU A 88 15.12 -31.01 -1.06
CA GLU A 88 16.28 -31.07 -0.15
C GLU A 88 16.16 -30.04 0.98
N TRP A 89 15.28 -29.04 0.81
CA TRP A 89 15.01 -27.96 1.76
C TRP A 89 13.51 -27.68 1.79
N LEU A 90 12.87 -27.83 2.95
CA LEU A 90 11.44 -27.63 3.14
C LEU A 90 11.17 -26.76 4.37
N LYS A 91 10.39 -25.70 4.18
CA LYS A 91 9.86 -24.84 5.25
C LYS A 91 8.35 -24.79 5.18
N ILE A 92 7.69 -24.94 6.34
CA ILE A 92 6.25 -24.89 6.52
C ILE A 92 5.98 -24.14 7.84
N VAL A 93 5.36 -22.96 7.81
CA VAL A 93 5.18 -22.11 9.03
C VAL A 93 3.73 -21.73 9.34
N THR A 94 2.77 -22.27 8.57
CA THR A 94 1.31 -22.11 8.75
C THR A 94 0.64 -23.48 8.96
N LEU A 95 1.30 -24.40 9.68
CA LEU A 95 0.76 -25.76 9.88
C LEU A 95 -0.61 -25.77 10.55
N ASP A 96 -0.88 -24.73 11.33
CA ASP A 96 -2.14 -24.58 12.02
C ASP A 96 -3.30 -24.47 11.03
N ASP A 97 -3.11 -24.08 9.77
CA ASP A 97 -4.15 -24.07 8.71
C ASP A 97 -4.30 -25.38 7.94
N TRP A 98 -3.36 -26.32 8.10
CA TRP A 98 -3.29 -27.53 7.30
C TRP A 98 -4.21 -28.63 7.85
N LYS A 99 -5.53 -28.46 7.67
CA LYS A 99 -6.59 -29.35 8.18
C LYS A 99 -6.35 -30.85 7.89
N MET A 100 -5.69 -31.19 6.77
CA MET A 100 -5.44 -32.59 6.39
C MET A 100 -4.43 -33.36 7.26
N PHE A 101 -3.63 -32.67 8.08
CA PHE A 101 -2.66 -33.29 8.99
C PHE A 101 -3.00 -33.08 10.46
N ARG A 102 -4.14 -32.43 10.75
CA ARG A 102 -4.63 -32.27 12.12
C ARG A 102 -5.15 -33.61 12.64
N LEU A 103 -4.68 -34.02 13.80
CA LEU A 103 -5.29 -35.07 14.60
C LEU A 103 -6.41 -34.42 15.41
N TRP A 104 -7.67 -34.81 15.15
CA TRP A 104 -8.78 -34.34 15.99
C TRP A 104 -8.60 -34.88 17.42
N ARG A 105 -8.17 -34.04 18.35
CA ARG A 105 -8.47 -34.24 19.78
C ARG A 105 -9.63 -33.33 20.16
N VAL A 106 -10.77 -33.96 20.39
CA VAL A 106 -11.79 -33.41 21.28
C VAL A 106 -11.16 -33.42 22.67
N ASN A 107 -11.01 -32.26 23.32
CA ASN A 107 -10.76 -32.26 24.76
C ASN A 107 -11.86 -31.51 25.49
N VAL A 108 -12.61 -32.33 26.23
CA VAL A 108 -13.26 -32.11 27.52
C VAL A 108 -14.09 -30.84 27.65
N ASP A 109 -15.39 -31.03 27.46
CA ASP A 109 -16.49 -30.45 28.24
C ASP A 109 -16.06 -29.39 29.26
N ASN A 110 -16.02 -28.13 28.83
CA ASN A 110 -16.54 -27.04 29.63
C ASN A 110 -17.64 -26.43 28.79
N GLY A 111 -18.85 -26.97 28.92
CA GLY A 111 -20.01 -26.59 28.12
C GLY A 111 -20.27 -25.09 28.20
N ASN A 112 -19.92 -24.40 27.12
CA ASN A 112 -20.43 -23.12 26.66
C ASN A 112 -20.15 -23.10 25.15
N ASP A 113 -21.17 -23.38 24.35
CA ASP A 113 -21.09 -23.68 22.91
C ASP A 113 -20.95 -22.42 22.01
N ASP A 114 -20.40 -21.31 22.50
CA ASP A 114 -20.34 -20.06 21.70
C ASP A 114 -18.93 -19.45 21.51
N ASP A 115 -17.86 -20.04 22.06
CA ASP A 115 -16.48 -19.56 21.81
C ASP A 115 -15.65 -20.62 21.06
N ASP A 116 -15.46 -20.44 19.75
CA ASP A 116 -14.51 -21.19 18.91
C ASP A 116 -13.03 -20.85 19.23
N GLU A 117 -12.79 -20.03 20.27
CA GLU A 117 -11.48 -19.54 20.67
C GLU A 117 -10.72 -20.57 21.56
N GLU A 118 -9.47 -20.88 21.19
CA GLU A 118 -8.43 -21.56 21.99
C GLU A 118 -8.26 -23.10 21.97
N LYS A 119 -8.75 -23.84 20.96
CA LYS A 119 -8.34 -25.26 20.83
C LYS A 119 -6.94 -25.39 20.23
N VAL A 120 -5.97 -25.85 21.04
CA VAL A 120 -4.63 -26.27 20.59
C VAL A 120 -4.76 -27.36 19.51
N LYS A 121 -4.10 -27.18 18.37
CA LYS A 121 -4.18 -28.08 17.22
C LYS A 121 -3.04 -29.10 17.28
N ILE A 122 -3.36 -30.38 17.29
CA ILE A 122 -2.34 -31.45 17.24
C ILE A 122 -2.09 -31.86 15.79
N VAL A 123 -0.82 -31.93 15.38
CA VAL A 123 -0.41 -32.27 14.01
C VAL A 123 0.46 -33.53 14.00
N ASP A 124 0.14 -34.45 13.07
CA ASP A 124 1.00 -35.59 12.74
C ASP A 124 2.03 -35.21 11.66
N ILE A 125 3.19 -34.74 12.13
CA ILE A 125 4.36 -34.42 11.31
C ILE A 125 4.90 -35.63 10.52
N VAL A 126 4.76 -36.84 11.06
CA VAL A 126 5.25 -38.07 10.41
C VAL A 126 4.41 -38.34 9.17
N SER A 127 3.08 -38.32 9.31
CA SER A 127 2.14 -38.39 8.19
C SER A 127 2.37 -37.29 7.16
N LEU A 128 2.69 -36.06 7.61
CA LEU A 128 3.01 -34.94 6.72
C LEU A 128 4.23 -35.27 5.85
N VAL A 129 5.34 -35.67 6.47
CA VAL A 129 6.57 -36.01 5.74
C VAL A 129 6.34 -37.16 4.77
N GLU A 130 5.62 -38.21 5.17
CA GLU A 130 5.35 -39.37 4.30
C GLU A 130 4.46 -39.03 3.10
N LYS A 131 3.45 -38.17 3.29
CA LYS A 131 2.51 -37.81 2.23
C LYS A 131 3.03 -36.69 1.33
N CYS A 132 3.86 -35.79 1.84
CA CYS A 132 4.39 -34.67 1.05
C CYS A 132 5.69 -35.02 0.34
N LEU A 133 6.58 -35.82 0.94
CA LEU A 133 7.89 -36.12 0.37
C LEU A 133 7.93 -37.50 -0.26
N ASN A 134 8.38 -37.56 -1.52
CA ASN A 134 8.67 -38.84 -2.16
C ASN A 134 9.88 -39.55 -1.50
N PRO A 135 10.09 -40.85 -1.75
CA PRO A 135 11.20 -41.59 -1.15
C PRO A 135 12.59 -41.00 -1.39
N GLN A 136 12.84 -40.36 -2.55
CA GLN A 136 14.14 -39.76 -2.85
C GLN A 136 14.35 -38.47 -2.04
N SER A 137 13.32 -37.64 -1.92
CA SER A 137 13.33 -36.42 -1.11
C SER A 137 13.58 -36.75 0.36
N ARG A 138 12.90 -37.76 0.92
CA ARG A 138 13.12 -38.22 2.30
C ARG A 138 14.57 -38.58 2.61
N GLN A 139 15.24 -39.23 1.66
CA GLN A 139 16.66 -39.61 1.81
C GLN A 139 17.64 -38.44 1.63
N LYS A 140 17.23 -37.35 0.96
CA LYS A 140 18.08 -36.21 0.63
C LYS A 140 17.74 -34.93 1.39
N LEU A 141 16.64 -34.89 2.13
CA LEU A 141 16.21 -33.71 2.86
C LEU A 141 17.26 -33.36 3.92
N ARG A 142 17.83 -32.16 3.81
CA ARG A 142 18.85 -31.64 4.73
C ARG A 142 18.30 -30.56 5.63
N TYR A 143 17.22 -29.89 5.24
CA TYR A 143 16.61 -28.81 6.01
C TYR A 143 15.10 -29.02 6.13
N LEU A 144 14.63 -28.99 7.37
CA LEU A 144 13.21 -29.03 7.72
C LEU A 144 12.91 -27.90 8.73
N GLU A 145 12.02 -27.00 8.34
CA GLU A 145 11.44 -25.99 9.23
C GLU A 145 9.94 -26.17 9.30
N ILE A 146 9.43 -26.19 10.52
CA ILE A 146 8.04 -26.47 10.85
C ILE A 146 7.62 -25.45 11.91
N GLY A 147 6.51 -24.77 11.67
CA GLY A 147 5.92 -23.81 12.58
C GLY A 147 4.42 -23.62 12.35
N GLY A 148 3.75 -23.09 13.37
CA GLY A 148 2.33 -22.76 13.30
C GLY A 148 1.85 -22.28 14.66
N GLU A 149 0.91 -21.33 14.68
CA GLU A 149 0.42 -20.78 15.94
C GLU A 149 -0.47 -21.79 16.67
N LYS A 150 -0.25 -21.96 17.98
CA LYS A 150 -1.04 -22.88 18.84
C LYS A 150 -1.04 -24.32 18.31
N VAL A 151 0.09 -24.77 17.76
CA VAL A 151 0.30 -26.13 17.26
C VAL A 151 1.15 -26.96 18.22
N GLU A 152 0.66 -28.16 18.51
CA GLU A 152 1.44 -29.23 19.15
C GLU A 152 1.68 -30.37 18.16
N LEU A 153 2.81 -31.05 18.29
CA LEU A 153 3.11 -32.26 17.52
C LEU A 153 2.66 -33.51 18.27
N GLU A 154 2.29 -34.56 17.52
CA GLU A 154 1.99 -35.87 18.12
C GLU A 154 3.16 -36.37 18.98
N LEU A 155 2.90 -36.78 20.22
CA LEU A 155 3.94 -37.30 21.13
C LEU A 155 4.76 -38.44 20.48
N GLY A 156 6.09 -38.38 20.66
CA GLY A 156 7.00 -39.39 20.12
C GLY A 156 7.29 -39.24 18.63
N TRP A 157 6.88 -38.13 18.01
CA TRP A 157 7.16 -37.86 16.60
C TRP A 157 8.66 -37.86 16.29
N ALA A 158 9.50 -37.34 17.19
CA ALA A 158 10.93 -37.21 16.97
C ALA A 158 11.61 -38.57 16.81
N GLU A 159 11.12 -39.59 17.54
CA GLU A 159 11.61 -40.97 17.40
C GLU A 159 11.28 -41.56 16.03
N LYS A 160 10.07 -41.32 15.53
CA LYS A 160 9.61 -41.83 14.23
C LYS A 160 10.26 -41.11 13.03
N LEU A 161 10.65 -39.84 13.22
CA LEU A 161 11.11 -38.99 12.12
C LEU A 161 12.55 -39.29 11.68
N ASP A 162 13.41 -39.78 12.57
CA ASP A 162 14.81 -40.15 12.28
C ASP A 162 14.90 -41.17 11.14
N ASP A 163 14.10 -42.25 11.23
CA ASP A 163 14.06 -43.30 10.19
C ASP A 163 13.62 -42.76 8.81
N LEU A 164 12.86 -41.67 8.79
CA LEU A 164 12.36 -41.05 7.56
C LEU A 164 13.36 -40.08 6.94
N LEU A 165 14.15 -39.38 7.75
CA LEU A 165 14.99 -38.25 7.32
C LEU A 165 16.46 -38.42 7.76
N PRO A 166 17.16 -39.48 7.33
CA PRO A 166 18.50 -39.82 7.83
C PRO A 166 19.58 -38.78 7.50
N SER A 167 19.33 -37.93 6.50
CA SER A 167 20.26 -36.89 6.02
C SER A 167 19.99 -35.51 6.62
N LEU A 168 19.12 -35.39 7.63
CA LEU A 168 18.71 -34.11 8.18
C LEU A 168 19.88 -33.41 8.89
N GLU A 169 20.15 -32.16 8.49
CA GLU A 169 21.22 -31.33 9.04
C GLU A 169 20.70 -30.08 9.76
N THR A 170 19.49 -29.62 9.39
CA THR A 170 18.81 -28.50 10.03
C THR A 170 17.40 -28.92 10.42
N LEU A 171 17.08 -28.77 11.70
CA LEU A 171 15.73 -28.90 12.24
C LEU A 171 15.34 -27.60 12.94
N ASN A 172 14.28 -26.96 12.45
CA ASN A 172 13.76 -25.71 13.01
C ASN A 172 12.29 -25.88 13.42
N LEU A 173 12.03 -25.78 14.72
CA LEU A 173 10.70 -25.87 15.33
C LEU A 173 10.29 -24.49 15.84
N HIS A 174 9.93 -23.58 14.93
CA HIS A 174 9.55 -22.22 15.30
C HIS A 174 8.08 -22.18 15.74
N SER A 175 7.78 -21.55 16.88
CA SER A 175 6.42 -21.47 17.44
C SER A 175 5.77 -22.83 17.72
N ILE A 176 6.58 -23.87 17.94
CA ILE A 176 6.11 -25.21 18.32
C ILE A 176 6.72 -25.57 19.66
N THR A 177 5.86 -25.76 20.66
CA THR A 177 6.27 -26.20 21.98
C THR A 177 6.64 -27.69 21.95
N ALA A 178 7.91 -27.98 21.71
CA ALA A 178 8.44 -29.33 21.79
C ALA A 178 8.45 -29.81 23.26
N GLN A 179 7.96 -31.03 23.50
CA GLN A 179 7.96 -31.65 24.82
C GLN A 179 9.34 -32.19 25.17
N GLU A 180 9.64 -32.31 26.47
CA GLU A 180 10.98 -32.70 26.95
C GLU A 180 11.48 -34.04 26.36
N ASP A 181 10.61 -35.05 26.27
CA ASP A 181 10.98 -36.35 25.73
C ASP A 181 11.28 -36.31 24.22
N ASP A 182 10.54 -35.50 23.46
CA ASP A 182 10.83 -35.30 22.03
C ASP A 182 12.16 -34.57 21.83
N VAL A 183 12.46 -33.56 22.65
CA VAL A 183 13.75 -32.84 22.61
C VAL A 183 14.92 -33.80 22.94
N ARG A 184 14.77 -34.66 23.94
CA ARG A 184 15.77 -35.69 24.24
C ARG A 184 15.95 -36.68 23.09
N ASN A 185 14.86 -37.07 22.43
CA ASN A 185 14.94 -37.91 21.23
C ASN A 185 15.68 -37.21 20.10
N ILE A 186 15.46 -35.91 19.90
CA ILE A 186 16.23 -35.12 18.91
C ILE A 186 17.73 -35.23 19.19
N TYR A 187 18.16 -35.02 20.43
CA TYR A 187 19.58 -35.08 20.82
C TYR A 187 20.22 -36.43 20.53
N ASN A 188 19.47 -37.53 20.70
CA ASN A 188 20.00 -38.89 20.60
C ASN A 188 19.92 -39.49 19.19
N ARG A 189 18.94 -39.06 18.38
CA ARG A 189 18.61 -39.71 17.11
C ARG A 189 19.06 -38.93 15.88
N PHE A 190 19.33 -37.63 15.98
CA PHE A 190 19.76 -36.84 14.83
C PHE A 190 21.23 -36.36 14.95
N PRO A 191 22.23 -37.26 14.98
CA PRO A 191 23.63 -36.90 15.20
C PRO A 191 24.25 -36.06 14.07
N ASN A 192 23.59 -36.02 12.91
CA ASN A 192 24.01 -35.24 11.75
C ASN A 192 23.59 -33.76 11.82
N LEU A 193 22.80 -33.34 12.83
CA LEU A 193 22.38 -31.96 12.95
C LEU A 193 23.56 -31.00 13.11
N THR A 194 23.55 -29.98 12.28
CA THR A 194 24.46 -28.83 12.32
C THR A 194 23.74 -27.56 12.76
N GLN A 195 22.40 -27.53 12.67
CA GLN A 195 21.56 -26.42 13.12
C GLN A 195 20.31 -26.96 13.82
N LEU A 196 20.03 -26.44 15.01
CA LEU A 196 18.84 -26.78 15.78
C LEU A 196 18.16 -25.51 16.30
N ASN A 197 16.85 -25.40 16.09
CA ASN A 197 16.02 -24.41 16.75
C ASN A 197 14.89 -25.11 17.53
N ILE A 198 14.92 -24.91 18.84
CA ILE A 198 13.93 -25.40 19.82
C ILE A 198 13.47 -24.24 20.72
N THR A 199 13.40 -23.02 20.16
CA THR A 199 12.80 -21.86 20.84
C THR A 199 11.46 -22.24 21.45
N GLU A 200 11.19 -21.75 22.66
CA GLU A 200 9.94 -22.05 23.41
C GLU A 200 9.72 -23.53 23.79
N ALA A 201 10.70 -24.42 23.60
CA ALA A 201 10.57 -25.80 24.02
C ALA A 201 10.37 -25.92 25.55
N ASN A 202 9.54 -26.88 25.95
CA ASN A 202 9.22 -27.15 27.34
C ASN A 202 10.31 -28.01 28.01
N ILE A 203 11.52 -27.48 28.08
CA ILE A 203 12.66 -28.10 28.75
C ILE A 203 13.20 -27.21 29.88
N THR A 204 13.75 -27.85 30.90
CA THR A 204 14.34 -27.14 32.05
C THR A 204 15.88 -27.19 32.06
N ASN A 205 16.48 -28.00 31.18
CA ASN A 205 17.92 -28.21 31.08
C ASN A 205 18.30 -28.76 29.69
N LEU A 206 19.57 -28.60 29.33
CA LEU A 206 20.13 -29.04 28.04
C LEU A 206 20.84 -30.40 28.12
N ASN A 207 20.52 -31.25 29.10
CA ASN A 207 21.22 -32.52 29.24
C ASN A 207 21.04 -33.40 27.99
N GLY A 208 22.13 -34.01 27.52
CA GLY A 208 22.18 -34.80 26.29
C GLY A 208 22.48 -34.01 25.03
N ILE A 209 22.41 -32.66 25.04
CA ILE A 209 22.69 -31.86 23.84
C ILE A 209 24.10 -32.08 23.30
N SER A 210 25.04 -32.48 24.17
CA SER A 210 26.43 -32.79 23.81
C SER A 210 26.56 -33.94 22.78
N ASN A 211 25.53 -34.77 22.61
CA ASN A 211 25.46 -35.79 21.56
C ASN A 211 25.42 -35.18 20.15
N LEU A 212 24.91 -33.95 20.01
CA LEU A 212 24.87 -33.19 18.75
C LEU A 212 26.19 -32.43 18.52
N SER A 213 27.30 -33.15 18.55
CA SER A 213 28.66 -32.59 18.50
C SER A 213 28.97 -31.77 17.24
N ASN A 214 28.22 -31.97 16.15
CA ASN A 214 28.37 -31.24 14.89
C ASN A 214 27.61 -29.90 14.85
N LEU A 215 26.88 -29.52 15.91
CA LEU A 215 26.12 -28.28 15.94
C LEU A 215 27.02 -27.05 15.76
N THR A 216 26.61 -26.19 14.82
CA THR A 216 27.20 -24.89 14.52
C THR A 216 26.24 -23.73 14.78
N TYR A 217 24.92 -23.99 14.78
CA TYR A 217 23.87 -23.05 15.14
C TYR A 217 22.92 -23.70 16.16
N LEU A 218 22.61 -22.97 17.23
CA LEU A 218 21.63 -23.38 18.22
C LEU A 218 20.76 -22.18 18.60
N ASN A 219 19.44 -22.38 18.55
CA ASN A 219 18.46 -21.44 19.10
C ASN A 219 17.68 -22.11 20.23
N ILE A 220 17.82 -21.54 21.42
CA ILE A 220 17.17 -21.92 22.68
C ILE A 220 16.52 -20.69 23.33
N GLY A 221 16.13 -19.72 22.49
CA GLY A 221 15.42 -18.52 22.93
C GLY A 221 14.14 -18.87 23.69
N VAL A 222 13.76 -18.00 24.62
CA VAL A 222 12.52 -18.10 25.41
C VAL A 222 12.46 -19.30 26.37
N ILE A 223 13.49 -20.15 26.44
CA ILE A 223 13.56 -21.24 27.41
C ILE A 223 13.97 -20.71 28.79
N TYR A 224 13.21 -21.10 29.82
CA TYR A 224 13.51 -20.74 31.20
C TYR A 224 14.48 -21.73 31.85
N PHE A 225 15.66 -21.23 32.22
CA PHE A 225 16.64 -21.96 33.01
C PHE A 225 16.70 -21.43 34.44
N ALA A 226 16.57 -22.33 35.43
CA ALA A 226 16.54 -21.93 36.84
C ALA A 226 17.94 -21.71 37.43
N LYS A 227 18.95 -22.42 36.93
CA LYS A 227 20.33 -22.38 37.42
C LYS A 227 21.35 -22.66 36.32
N LYS A 228 22.59 -22.21 36.52
CA LYS A 228 23.68 -22.34 35.53
C LYS A 228 24.00 -23.79 35.18
N GLU A 229 23.77 -24.73 36.12
CA GLU A 229 23.99 -26.16 35.91
C GLU A 229 23.13 -26.71 34.76
N ASN A 230 21.97 -26.08 34.48
CA ASN A 230 21.08 -26.46 33.39
C ASN A 230 21.68 -26.20 31.99
N LEU A 231 22.72 -25.37 31.90
CA LEU A 231 23.39 -24.98 30.65
C LEU A 231 24.74 -25.69 30.47
N MET A 232 25.18 -26.56 31.38
CA MET A 232 26.59 -26.99 31.40
C MET A 232 27.00 -27.78 30.15
N GLU A 233 26.11 -28.62 29.60
CA GLU A 233 26.40 -29.37 28.38
C GLU A 233 26.46 -28.50 27.11
N LEU A 234 25.90 -27.29 27.13
CA LEU A 234 26.03 -26.33 26.03
C LEU A 234 27.51 -26.11 25.66
N PHE A 235 28.37 -26.05 26.67
CA PHE A 235 29.79 -25.78 26.51
C PHE A 235 30.59 -26.96 25.93
N GLU A 236 29.99 -28.14 25.81
CA GLU A 236 30.58 -29.27 25.11
C GLU A 236 30.39 -29.18 23.59
N LEU A 237 29.52 -28.28 23.10
CA LEU A 237 29.33 -27.98 21.67
C LEU A 237 30.50 -27.13 21.11
N ARG A 238 31.68 -27.74 20.98
CA ARG A 238 32.93 -27.04 20.63
C ARG A 238 32.94 -26.41 19.23
N HIS A 239 32.05 -26.85 18.35
CA HIS A 239 31.89 -26.34 16.99
C HIS A 239 30.80 -25.26 16.87
N LEU A 240 30.13 -24.90 17.97
CA LEU A 240 29.06 -23.91 17.96
C LEU A 240 29.59 -22.53 17.60
N ARG A 241 29.04 -21.95 16.52
CA ARG A 241 29.40 -20.65 15.97
C ARG A 241 28.32 -19.59 16.19
N LYS A 242 27.06 -20.01 16.25
CA LYS A 242 25.91 -19.11 16.44
C LYS A 242 25.05 -19.63 17.58
N LEU A 243 24.76 -18.76 18.54
CA LEU A 243 23.89 -19.07 19.67
C LEU A 243 22.81 -17.99 19.78
N ASN A 244 21.55 -18.42 19.91
CA ASN A 244 20.44 -17.54 20.27
C ASN A 244 19.87 -17.98 21.63
N ILE A 245 19.84 -17.04 22.56
CA ILE A 245 19.33 -17.17 23.94
C ILE A 245 18.38 -16.01 24.28
N GLU A 246 17.73 -15.41 23.27
CA GLU A 246 16.84 -14.27 23.46
C GLU A 246 15.75 -14.54 24.49
N GLY A 247 15.32 -13.47 25.17
CA GLY A 247 14.18 -13.51 26.09
C GLY A 247 12.84 -13.51 25.38
N TYR A 248 11.75 -13.54 26.16
CA TYR A 248 10.39 -13.50 25.62
C TYR A 248 9.98 -12.09 25.16
N ASN A 249 10.07 -11.12 26.07
CA ASN A 249 9.75 -9.72 25.80
C ASN A 249 10.36 -8.80 26.88
N ALA A 250 10.21 -7.48 26.69
CA ALA A 250 10.77 -6.46 27.59
C ALA A 250 10.20 -6.49 29.03
N GLU A 251 9.01 -7.05 29.22
CA GLU A 251 8.37 -7.13 30.55
C GLU A 251 8.91 -8.30 31.40
N ARG A 252 9.46 -9.32 30.74
CA ARG A 252 10.00 -10.54 31.37
C ARG A 252 11.43 -10.77 30.91
N GLU A 253 12.32 -9.83 31.26
CA GLU A 253 13.75 -9.94 30.95
C GLU A 253 14.30 -11.32 31.35
N SER A 254 14.97 -11.98 30.41
CA SER A 254 15.58 -13.28 30.67
C SER A 254 16.88 -13.15 31.46
N ASN A 255 17.04 -14.01 32.48
CA ASN A 255 18.30 -14.17 33.22
C ASN A 255 19.29 -15.15 32.54
N THR A 256 18.95 -15.71 31.37
CA THR A 256 19.78 -16.72 30.69
C THR A 256 21.19 -16.20 30.40
N MET A 257 21.34 -14.92 30.04
CA MET A 257 22.66 -14.33 29.81
C MET A 257 23.53 -14.29 31.08
N ALA A 258 22.93 -14.00 32.25
CA ALA A 258 23.63 -14.02 33.53
C ALA A 258 24.08 -15.45 33.87
N LEU A 259 23.19 -16.44 33.73
CA LEU A 259 23.51 -17.85 33.95
C LEU A 259 24.61 -18.36 33.02
N TYR A 260 24.55 -17.98 31.73
CA TYR A 260 25.56 -18.31 30.73
C TYR A 260 26.95 -17.80 31.17
N LEU A 261 27.05 -16.54 31.59
CA LEU A 261 28.31 -15.94 32.03
C LEU A 261 28.79 -16.45 33.40
N ASP A 262 27.88 -16.83 34.30
CA ASP A 262 28.20 -17.33 35.65
C ASP A 262 28.67 -18.78 35.67
N SER A 263 28.47 -19.51 34.58
CA SER A 263 29.07 -20.83 34.36
C SER A 263 30.61 -20.79 34.40
N GLY A 264 31.22 -19.64 34.08
CA GLY A 264 32.67 -19.50 33.93
C GLY A 264 33.25 -20.27 32.74
N LYS A 265 32.41 -20.86 31.89
CA LYS A 265 32.78 -21.58 30.67
C LYS A 265 32.64 -20.67 29.45
N CYS A 266 33.17 -21.10 28.32
CA CYS A 266 33.10 -20.34 27.07
C CYS A 266 32.93 -21.28 25.88
N LEU A 267 32.32 -20.74 24.82
CA LEU A 267 32.21 -21.40 23.52
C LEU A 267 33.33 -20.87 22.61
N PRO A 268 34.42 -21.62 22.40
CA PRO A 268 35.63 -21.08 21.80
C PRO A 268 35.45 -20.66 20.33
N GLN A 269 34.52 -21.27 19.61
CA GLN A 269 34.24 -20.98 18.19
C GLN A 269 33.07 -20.02 17.98
N LEU A 270 32.49 -19.45 19.04
CA LEU A 270 31.32 -18.59 18.94
C LEU A 270 31.63 -17.31 18.16
N GLU A 271 30.89 -17.07 17.08
CA GLU A 271 31.00 -15.93 16.18
C GLU A 271 29.79 -14.99 16.28
N TYR A 272 28.60 -15.51 16.60
CA TYR A 272 27.37 -14.73 16.76
C TYR A 272 26.63 -15.13 18.03
N LEU A 273 26.18 -14.12 18.79
CA LEU A 273 25.31 -14.30 19.94
C LEU A 273 24.09 -13.38 19.82
N ASN A 274 22.89 -13.95 19.79
CA ASN A 274 21.66 -13.20 20.03
C ASN A 274 21.29 -13.29 21.51
N CYS A 275 21.24 -12.14 22.18
CA CYS A 275 20.77 -11.99 23.55
C CYS A 275 19.75 -10.84 23.67
N ALA A 276 18.94 -10.62 22.63
CA ALA A 276 17.82 -9.69 22.69
C ALA A 276 16.87 -10.04 23.86
N TYR A 277 16.17 -9.03 24.41
CA TYR A 277 15.28 -9.18 25.57
C TYR A 277 15.92 -9.82 26.83
N CYS A 278 17.26 -9.88 26.90
CA CYS A 278 17.96 -10.30 28.10
C CYS A 278 18.38 -9.10 28.93
N LYS A 279 18.54 -9.33 30.24
CA LYS A 279 19.18 -8.35 31.12
C LYS A 279 20.70 -8.32 30.85
N VAL A 280 21.14 -7.37 30.03
CA VAL A 280 22.55 -7.21 29.65
C VAL A 280 23.11 -5.90 30.22
N THR A 281 24.19 -5.99 31.01
CA THR A 281 24.95 -4.83 31.50
C THR A 281 26.26 -4.64 30.73
N GLU A 282 26.85 -3.45 30.81
CA GLU A 282 28.17 -3.20 30.19
C GLU A 282 29.25 -4.15 30.75
N GLU A 283 29.20 -4.48 32.04
CA GLU A 283 30.12 -5.43 32.67
C GLU A 283 30.00 -6.83 32.07
N MET A 284 28.78 -7.28 31.80
CA MET A 284 28.50 -8.56 31.13
C MET A 284 29.03 -8.54 29.69
N LEU A 285 28.80 -7.46 28.94
CA LEU A 285 29.33 -7.29 27.59
C LEU A 285 30.87 -7.33 27.59
N GLN A 286 31.52 -6.62 28.51
CA GLN A 286 32.98 -6.63 28.64
C GLN A 286 33.51 -8.03 29.02
N LYS A 287 32.83 -8.75 29.92
CA LYS A 287 33.17 -10.14 30.27
C LYS A 287 33.06 -11.04 29.05
N LEU A 288 31.96 -10.96 28.29
CA LEU A 288 31.74 -11.72 27.07
C LEU A 288 32.85 -11.47 26.04
N LEU A 289 33.18 -10.20 25.80
CA LEU A 289 34.25 -9.80 24.89
C LEU A 289 35.61 -10.35 25.34
N ARG A 290 35.90 -10.36 26.65
CA ARG A 290 37.15 -10.92 27.16
C ARG A 290 37.24 -12.43 26.96
N THR A 291 36.15 -13.16 27.16
CA THR A 291 36.13 -14.63 27.11
C THR A 291 35.93 -15.21 25.71
N HIS A 292 35.23 -14.51 24.81
CA HIS A 292 34.92 -14.99 23.45
C HIS A 292 35.73 -14.22 22.41
N LYS A 293 36.88 -14.80 22.02
CA LYS A 293 37.83 -14.13 21.12
C LYS A 293 37.37 -14.11 19.65
N ASN A 294 36.62 -15.13 19.23
CA ASN A 294 36.15 -15.32 17.85
C ASN A 294 34.80 -14.65 17.55
N LEU A 295 34.21 -13.98 18.54
CA LEU A 295 32.94 -13.29 18.39
C LEU A 295 33.06 -12.19 17.33
N LYS A 296 32.11 -12.13 16.41
CA LYS A 296 32.04 -11.17 15.30
C LYS A 296 30.79 -10.31 15.36
N CYS A 297 29.70 -10.81 15.94
CA CYS A 297 28.45 -10.08 16.03
C CYS A 297 27.70 -10.41 17.34
N ILE A 298 27.09 -9.40 17.95
CA ILE A 298 26.25 -9.54 19.15
C ILE A 298 24.96 -8.77 18.93
N ASP A 299 23.83 -9.44 19.14
CA ASP A 299 22.52 -8.80 19.15
C ASP A 299 22.20 -8.24 20.54
N LEU A 300 21.95 -6.94 20.61
CA LEU A 300 21.64 -6.21 21.83
C LEU A 300 20.29 -5.49 21.75
N MET A 301 19.48 -5.78 20.73
CA MET A 301 18.16 -5.19 20.59
C MET A 301 17.29 -5.49 21.81
N GLU A 302 16.51 -4.50 22.26
CA GLU A 302 15.61 -4.66 23.41
C GLU A 302 16.34 -5.08 24.70
N THR A 303 17.61 -4.68 24.83
CA THR A 303 18.38 -4.75 26.08
C THR A 303 18.66 -3.34 26.59
N GLY A 304 19.12 -3.20 27.83
CA GLY A 304 19.62 -1.92 28.36
C GLY A 304 20.79 -1.30 27.57
N LEU A 305 21.37 -2.01 26.60
CA LEU A 305 22.45 -1.56 25.72
C LEU A 305 22.03 -1.37 24.26
N GLU A 306 20.74 -1.42 23.92
CA GLU A 306 20.26 -1.32 22.54
C GLU A 306 20.65 0.00 21.84
N ASN A 307 20.84 1.09 22.59
CA ASN A 307 21.21 2.40 22.06
C ASN A 307 22.73 2.66 22.16
N ARG A 308 23.52 1.63 22.49
CA ARG A 308 24.98 1.73 22.64
C ARG A 308 25.66 1.89 21.26
N PRO A 309 26.64 2.79 21.14
CA PRO A 309 27.49 2.85 19.95
C PRO A 309 28.31 1.57 19.73
N GLN A 310 28.82 1.41 18.50
CA GLN A 310 29.78 0.36 18.17
C GLN A 310 31.04 0.42 19.04
N LEU A 311 31.74 -0.71 19.14
CA LEU A 311 32.99 -0.84 19.91
C LEU A 311 34.15 -0.14 19.19
N ALA A 312 34.61 1.00 19.75
CA ALA A 312 35.77 1.74 19.21
C ALA A 312 37.06 0.88 19.23
N ASP A 313 37.31 0.19 20.34
CA ASP A 313 38.56 -0.55 20.58
C ASP A 313 38.58 -1.95 19.96
N ARG A 314 37.46 -2.40 19.38
CA ARG A 314 37.34 -3.76 18.84
C ARG A 314 36.52 -3.81 17.56
N LYS A 315 37.07 -3.21 16.50
CA LYS A 315 36.46 -3.10 15.16
C LYS A 315 36.05 -4.44 14.51
N GLY A 316 36.59 -5.57 14.98
CA GLY A 316 36.24 -6.91 14.49
C GLY A 316 34.90 -7.45 15.03
N VAL A 317 34.30 -6.81 16.03
CA VAL A 317 32.98 -7.19 16.57
C VAL A 317 31.98 -6.10 16.24
N LYS A 318 30.86 -6.51 15.63
CA LYS A 318 29.70 -5.66 15.35
C LYS A 318 28.62 -5.86 16.40
N LEU A 319 27.92 -4.79 16.74
CA LEU A 319 26.74 -4.85 17.61
C LEU A 319 25.51 -4.56 16.75
N LEU A 320 24.46 -5.35 16.91
CA LEU A 320 23.13 -5.01 16.40
C LEU A 320 22.49 -4.11 17.45
N THR A 321 22.49 -2.81 17.15
CA THR A 321 22.03 -1.73 18.03
C THR A 321 21.36 -0.64 17.20
N MET A 322 20.81 0.35 17.89
CA MET A 322 20.16 1.55 17.38
C MET A 322 20.87 2.82 17.84
N GLY A 323 22.16 2.74 18.18
CA GLY A 323 22.93 3.85 18.76
C GLY A 323 23.10 5.05 17.83
N CYS A 324 23.25 4.81 16.52
CA CYS A 324 23.25 5.86 15.51
C CYS A 324 22.58 5.40 14.21
N PHE A 325 22.40 6.33 13.26
CA PHE A 325 21.75 6.02 11.98
C PHE A 325 22.42 4.86 11.22
N ALA A 326 23.76 4.85 11.17
CA ALA A 326 24.51 3.77 10.52
C ALA A 326 24.33 2.41 11.21
N ASP A 327 24.19 2.42 12.54
CA ASP A 327 23.92 1.19 13.31
C ASP A 327 22.52 0.66 12.99
N CYS A 328 21.51 1.54 12.89
CA CYS A 328 20.18 1.14 12.47
C CYS A 328 20.16 0.52 11.07
N LEU A 329 20.87 1.11 10.09
CA LEU A 329 20.94 0.54 8.74
C LEU A 329 21.62 -0.84 8.73
N PHE A 330 22.71 -0.99 9.48
CA PHE A 330 23.39 -2.27 9.62
C PHE A 330 22.48 -3.33 10.26
N THR A 331 21.81 -2.98 11.36
CA THR A 331 20.88 -3.86 12.08
C THR A 331 19.70 -4.27 11.19
N LEU A 332 19.06 -3.30 10.51
CA LEU A 332 17.95 -3.59 9.59
C LEU A 332 18.40 -4.45 8.40
N SER A 333 19.57 -4.15 7.82
CA SER A 333 20.13 -4.99 6.76
C SER A 333 20.43 -6.41 7.22
N PHE A 334 20.84 -6.59 8.48
CA PHE A 334 21.07 -7.91 9.05
C PHE A 334 19.74 -8.67 9.20
N TYR A 335 18.71 -8.05 9.78
CA TYR A 335 17.41 -8.69 10.01
C TYR A 335 16.68 -9.05 8.72
N THR A 336 16.69 -8.16 7.74
CA THR A 336 16.10 -8.43 6.42
C THR A 336 16.78 -9.60 5.70
N GLN A 337 18.08 -9.85 5.93
CA GLN A 337 18.80 -10.98 5.33
C GLN A 337 18.60 -12.31 6.07
N GLN A 338 18.31 -12.27 7.37
CA GLN A 338 18.14 -13.46 8.19
C GLN A 338 16.66 -13.87 8.35
N ASN A 339 15.71 -13.13 7.76
CA ASN A 339 14.27 -13.36 7.90
C ASN A 339 13.84 -13.46 9.38
N ILE A 340 14.38 -12.54 10.21
CA ILE A 340 14.15 -12.46 11.67
C ILE A 340 12.82 -11.72 11.96
N LEU A 341 12.27 -11.94 13.17
CA LEU A 341 10.99 -11.41 13.69
C LEU A 341 10.68 -9.96 13.25
N LEU A 342 9.46 -9.76 12.77
CA LEU A 342 8.94 -8.48 12.27
C LEU A 342 9.00 -7.35 13.30
N GLU A 343 8.82 -7.66 14.59
CA GLU A 343 8.80 -6.66 15.68
C GLU A 343 10.12 -5.88 15.76
N PHE A 344 11.26 -6.55 15.59
CA PHE A 344 12.56 -5.88 15.59
C PHE A 344 12.72 -4.95 14.40
N ILE A 345 12.23 -5.35 13.22
CA ILE A 345 12.28 -4.52 12.00
C ILE A 345 11.51 -3.22 12.23
N GLU A 346 10.30 -3.28 12.76
CA GLU A 346 9.48 -2.09 13.03
C GLU A 346 10.15 -1.13 14.01
N THR A 347 10.75 -1.65 15.08
CA THR A 347 11.47 -0.83 16.06
C THR A 347 12.67 -0.11 15.43
N VAL A 348 13.44 -0.80 14.57
CA VAL A 348 14.55 -0.16 13.86
C VAL A 348 14.04 0.88 12.84
N LEU A 349 12.97 0.60 12.10
CA LEU A 349 12.35 1.55 11.17
C LEU A 349 11.88 2.82 11.90
N ARG A 350 11.25 2.68 13.07
CA ARG A 350 10.83 3.81 13.92
C ARG A 350 12.02 4.69 14.32
N LYS A 351 13.17 4.08 14.64
CA LYS A 351 14.40 4.81 14.96
C LYS A 351 15.01 5.50 13.74
N ILE A 352 15.03 4.85 12.58
CA ILE A 352 15.46 5.45 11.30
C ILE A 352 14.63 6.69 10.98
N ARG A 353 13.31 6.58 11.13
CA ARG A 353 12.37 7.70 10.95
C ARG A 353 12.73 8.88 11.86
N PHE A 354 13.01 8.62 13.14
CA PHE A 354 13.44 9.66 14.09
C PHE A 354 14.73 10.37 13.64
N PHE A 355 15.75 9.63 13.19
CA PHE A 355 16.99 10.23 12.70
C PHE A 355 16.78 11.12 11.45
N LEU A 356 15.89 10.72 10.53
CA LEU A 356 15.57 11.51 9.34
C LEU A 356 14.72 12.75 9.62
N GLU A 357 13.96 12.73 10.72
CA GLU A 357 13.18 13.87 11.17
C GLU A 357 14.11 14.94 11.77
N ASP A 358 14.94 14.54 12.74
CA ASP A 358 15.68 15.47 13.61
C ASP A 358 17.10 15.77 13.14
N HIS A 359 17.70 14.89 12.33
CA HIS A 359 19.14 14.91 12.08
C HIS A 359 19.53 14.77 10.59
N TYR A 360 18.57 14.83 9.66
CA TYR A 360 18.81 14.63 8.22
C TYR A 360 20.01 15.40 7.67
N GLU A 361 20.11 16.71 7.96
CA GLU A 361 21.15 17.59 7.42
C GLU A 361 22.57 17.23 7.90
N ARG A 362 22.69 16.36 8.93
CA ARG A 362 23.97 15.86 9.45
C ARG A 362 24.33 14.47 8.92
N LEU A 363 23.44 13.83 8.17
CA LEU A 363 23.65 12.48 7.65
C LEU A 363 24.49 12.52 6.37
N ASP A 364 25.40 11.56 6.26
CA ASP A 364 26.21 11.39 5.06
C ASP A 364 25.35 10.89 3.88
N GLN A 365 25.58 11.44 2.69
CA GLN A 365 24.83 11.08 1.49
C GLN A 365 24.91 9.57 1.16
N LYS A 366 26.04 8.91 1.44
CA LYS A 366 26.20 7.47 1.24
C LYS A 366 25.24 6.68 2.14
N LEU A 367 25.07 7.11 3.40
CA LEU A 367 24.13 6.47 4.33
C LEU A 367 22.68 6.70 3.89
N LEU A 368 22.36 7.88 3.34
CA LEU A 368 21.04 8.16 2.77
C LEU A 368 20.75 7.27 1.55
N SER A 369 21.73 7.08 0.66
CA SER A 369 21.64 6.16 -0.48
C SER A 369 21.46 4.70 -0.03
N GLU A 370 22.18 4.27 1.00
CA GLU A 370 22.03 2.94 1.59
C GLU A 370 20.64 2.75 2.21
N CYS A 371 20.16 3.74 2.96
CA CYS A 371 18.81 3.76 3.51
C CYS A 371 17.75 3.62 2.41
N LEU A 372 17.88 4.35 1.30
CA LEU A 372 16.92 4.27 0.19
C LEU A 372 16.88 2.87 -0.41
N SER A 373 18.04 2.27 -0.65
CA SER A 373 18.15 0.92 -1.17
C SER A 373 17.49 -0.09 -0.23
N LEU A 374 17.73 0.05 1.07
CA LEU A 374 17.19 -0.84 2.09
C LEU A 374 15.68 -0.66 2.25
N MET A 375 15.16 0.57 2.22
CA MET A 375 13.71 0.84 2.23
C MET A 375 13.02 0.21 1.03
N CYS A 376 13.59 0.35 -0.17
CA CYS A 376 13.06 -0.30 -1.35
C CYS A 376 13.02 -1.83 -1.15
N GLN A 377 14.09 -2.42 -0.60
CA GLN A 377 14.16 -3.84 -0.30
C GLN A 377 13.07 -4.27 0.69
N VAL A 378 12.98 -3.62 1.85
CA VAL A 378 12.00 -3.92 2.89
C VAL A 378 10.57 -3.84 2.35
N MET A 379 10.25 -2.80 1.55
CA MET A 379 8.92 -2.63 0.93
C MET A 379 8.47 -3.82 0.08
N ARG A 380 9.40 -4.47 -0.62
CA ARG A 380 9.10 -5.67 -1.43
C ARG A 380 9.01 -6.92 -0.59
N ASP A 381 9.94 -7.06 0.34
CA ASP A 381 10.15 -8.33 1.03
C ASP A 381 9.20 -8.45 2.26
N ASN A 382 8.66 -7.33 2.77
CA ASN A 382 7.84 -7.30 3.99
C ASN A 382 6.63 -6.37 3.82
N TYR A 383 5.47 -6.94 3.47
CA TYR A 383 4.24 -6.16 3.23
C TYR A 383 3.80 -5.37 4.47
N ARG A 384 3.88 -5.96 5.67
CA ARG A 384 3.55 -5.30 6.95
C ARG A 384 4.41 -4.05 7.23
N CYS A 385 5.61 -3.98 6.66
CA CYS A 385 6.50 -2.84 6.84
C CYS A 385 6.29 -1.72 5.80
N ARG A 386 5.38 -1.87 4.83
CA ARG A 386 5.20 -0.91 3.72
C ARG A 386 4.87 0.50 4.20
N LYS A 387 3.94 0.65 5.14
CA LYS A 387 3.56 1.95 5.70
C LYS A 387 4.69 2.63 6.49
N PRO A 388 5.35 1.96 7.46
CA PRO A 388 6.56 2.52 8.08
C PRO A 388 7.64 2.91 7.07
N VAL A 389 7.82 2.12 6.00
CA VAL A 389 8.76 2.44 4.92
C VAL A 389 8.29 3.67 4.12
N ALA A 390 7.00 3.79 3.79
CA ALA A 390 6.45 4.94 3.07
C ALA A 390 6.67 6.25 3.84
N GLU A 391 6.49 6.22 5.16
CA GLU A 391 6.82 7.36 6.03
C GLU A 391 8.30 7.75 5.94
N ILE A 392 9.21 6.77 6.04
CA ILE A 392 10.65 7.00 5.92
C ILE A 392 11.00 7.62 4.56
N LEU A 393 10.45 7.06 3.47
CA LEU A 393 10.66 7.57 2.12
C LEU A 393 10.15 9.01 1.98
N GLU A 394 8.98 9.34 2.52
CA GLU A 394 8.49 10.72 2.51
C GLU A 394 9.47 11.69 3.18
N ARG A 395 10.03 11.33 4.34
CA ARG A 395 11.04 12.16 5.04
C ARG A 395 12.36 12.28 4.31
N MET A 396 12.72 11.27 3.52
CA MET A 396 13.88 11.29 2.65
C MET A 396 13.70 12.20 1.43
N PHE A 397 12.46 12.46 0.98
CA PHE A 397 12.17 13.21 -0.24
C PHE A 397 11.47 14.57 -0.02
N ARG A 398 10.96 14.86 1.18
CA ARG A 398 10.32 16.15 1.54
C ARG A 398 11.24 17.35 1.34
N HIS A 399 10.67 18.54 1.22
CA HIS A 399 11.41 19.81 1.10
C HIS A 399 12.51 19.82 0.03
N ASN A 400 12.28 19.18 -1.12
CA ASN A 400 13.25 19.04 -2.22
C ASN A 400 14.52 18.23 -1.90
N ARG A 401 14.55 17.47 -0.79
CA ARG A 401 15.65 16.56 -0.46
C ARG A 401 15.91 15.50 -1.54
N GLY A 402 14.89 15.17 -2.31
CA GLY A 402 15.01 14.29 -3.48
C GLY A 402 16.06 14.73 -4.53
N ARG A 403 16.53 15.99 -4.51
CA ARG A 403 17.59 16.46 -5.43
C ARG A 403 18.94 15.80 -5.21
N THR A 404 19.25 15.33 -4.01
CA THR A 404 20.56 14.76 -3.67
C THR A 404 20.78 13.36 -4.24
N TYR A 405 19.71 12.63 -4.54
CA TYR A 405 19.78 11.29 -5.14
C TYR A 405 20.07 11.34 -6.64
N SER A 406 20.85 10.38 -7.09
CA SER A 406 21.15 10.16 -8.50
C SER A 406 19.92 9.80 -9.30
N PHE A 407 19.99 9.98 -10.62
CA PHE A 407 18.94 9.54 -11.52
C PHE A 407 18.62 8.04 -11.36
N ALA A 408 19.63 7.19 -11.25
CA ALA A 408 19.45 5.74 -11.12
C ALA A 408 18.75 5.32 -9.82
N GLU A 409 18.97 6.06 -8.73
CA GLU A 409 18.29 5.84 -7.45
C GLU A 409 16.81 6.22 -7.54
N LYS A 410 16.49 7.34 -8.18
CA LYS A 410 15.11 7.79 -8.41
C LYS A 410 14.34 6.82 -9.30
N GLN A 411 14.96 6.36 -10.39
CA GLN A 411 14.37 5.35 -11.27
C GLN A 411 14.08 4.05 -10.52
N TYR A 412 15.02 3.62 -9.67
CA TYR A 412 14.82 2.43 -8.85
C TYR A 412 13.66 2.60 -7.87
N LEU A 413 13.58 3.73 -7.17
CA LEU A 413 12.47 4.01 -6.26
C LEU A 413 11.11 3.97 -7.00
N ILE A 414 11.00 4.68 -8.13
CA ILE A 414 9.76 4.72 -8.92
C ILE A 414 9.36 3.33 -9.38
N PHE A 415 10.31 2.58 -9.96
CA PHE A 415 10.08 1.20 -10.38
C PHE A 415 9.56 0.34 -9.21
N ARG A 416 10.15 0.48 -8.03
CA ARG A 416 9.77 -0.32 -6.86
C ARG A 416 8.38 0.02 -6.35
N ILE A 417 8.01 1.30 -6.32
CA ILE A 417 6.67 1.74 -5.93
C ILE A 417 5.63 1.22 -6.92
N LEU A 418 5.82 1.48 -8.23
CA LEU A 418 4.87 1.07 -9.26
C LEU A 418 4.71 -0.45 -9.34
N TYR A 419 5.82 -1.20 -9.21
CA TYR A 419 5.78 -2.65 -9.14
C TYR A 419 4.97 -3.13 -7.93
N THR A 420 5.09 -2.45 -6.78
CA THR A 420 4.34 -2.83 -5.56
C THR A 420 2.85 -2.55 -5.74
N PHE A 421 2.46 -1.44 -6.38
CA PHE A 421 1.06 -1.17 -6.74
C PHE A 421 0.49 -2.25 -7.66
N GLU A 422 1.25 -2.68 -8.68
CA GLU A 422 0.84 -3.76 -9.57
C GLU A 422 0.72 -5.09 -8.83
N ALA A 423 1.65 -5.39 -7.93
CA ALA A 423 1.61 -6.60 -7.13
C ALA A 423 0.35 -6.63 -6.26
N GLU A 424 0.06 -5.56 -5.50
CA GLU A 424 -1.14 -5.43 -4.64
C GLU A 424 -2.44 -5.60 -5.42
N SER A 425 -2.54 -5.03 -6.63
CA SER A 425 -3.75 -5.16 -7.47
C SER A 425 -4.11 -6.59 -7.88
N ARG A 426 -3.20 -7.56 -7.73
CA ARG A 426 -3.41 -8.98 -8.03
C ARG A 426 -3.99 -9.78 -6.86
N TRP A 427 -4.04 -9.20 -5.67
CA TRP A 427 -4.53 -9.87 -4.48
C TRP A 427 -6.05 -9.67 -4.42
N GLU A 428 -6.78 -10.76 -4.62
CA GLU A 428 -8.23 -10.81 -4.45
C GLU A 428 -8.49 -11.21 -2.98
N PHE A 429 -8.41 -10.26 -2.05
CA PHE A 429 -8.81 -10.55 -0.67
C PHE A 429 -10.33 -10.62 -0.56
N GLU A 430 -10.83 -11.55 0.26
CA GLU A 430 -12.22 -11.52 0.71
C GLU A 430 -12.42 -10.27 1.59
N GLU A 431 -13.59 -9.64 1.51
CA GLU A 431 -13.93 -8.30 2.02
C GLU A 431 -13.72 -8.06 3.54
N GLU A 432 -13.13 -8.99 4.28
CA GLU A 432 -13.10 -8.99 5.75
C GLU A 432 -11.80 -8.47 6.39
N ASP A 433 -10.72 -8.23 5.62
CA ASP A 433 -9.49 -7.64 6.18
C ASP A 433 -9.45 -6.11 5.99
N ASP A 434 -10.32 -5.41 6.73
CA ASP A 434 -10.46 -3.95 6.80
C ASP A 434 -9.15 -3.20 7.20
N ASN A 435 -8.06 -3.92 7.46
CA ASN A 435 -6.79 -3.41 7.97
C ASN A 435 -5.62 -3.48 6.98
N MET A 436 -5.84 -3.85 5.72
CA MET A 436 -4.75 -3.84 4.73
C MET A 436 -4.38 -2.40 4.34
N ASP A 437 -3.25 -1.94 4.89
CA ASP A 437 -2.56 -0.68 4.53
C ASP A 437 -1.97 -0.80 3.12
N ASP A 438 -2.83 -0.86 2.10
CA ASP A 438 -2.44 -0.89 0.69
C ASP A 438 -1.53 0.29 0.37
N LEU A 439 -0.35 0.02 -0.19
CA LEU A 439 0.61 1.08 -0.50
C LEU A 439 0.04 2.07 -1.51
N ILE A 440 -0.79 1.61 -2.46
CA ILE A 440 -1.48 2.50 -3.42
C ILE A 440 -2.42 3.50 -2.72
N MET A 441 -2.84 3.20 -1.49
CA MET A 441 -3.65 4.09 -0.66
C MET A 441 -2.83 4.89 0.38
N ASP A 442 -1.50 4.76 0.40
CA ASP A 442 -0.67 5.46 1.38
C ASP A 442 -0.39 6.93 0.96
N VAL A 443 -0.79 7.89 1.79
CA VAL A 443 -0.59 9.33 1.52
C VAL A 443 0.89 9.74 1.42
N ASN A 444 1.78 9.07 2.15
CA ASN A 444 3.21 9.37 2.16
C ASN A 444 3.87 8.95 0.84
N ILE A 445 3.47 7.81 0.26
CA ILE A 445 4.03 7.40 -1.03
C ILE A 445 3.61 8.36 -2.15
N TRP A 446 2.37 8.85 -2.13
CA TRP A 446 1.92 9.85 -3.08
C TRP A 446 2.62 11.19 -2.90
N LYS A 447 2.97 11.61 -1.68
CA LYS A 447 3.84 12.79 -1.46
C LYS A 447 5.23 12.61 -2.07
N VAL A 448 5.80 11.41 -2.00
CA VAL A 448 7.07 11.08 -2.66
C VAL A 448 6.92 11.20 -4.18
N LEU A 449 5.88 10.59 -4.76
CA LEU A 449 5.63 10.59 -6.20
C LEU A 449 5.25 11.98 -6.74
N GLN A 450 4.58 12.83 -5.96
CA GLN A 450 4.25 14.20 -6.34
C GLN A 450 5.49 15.10 -6.46
N SER A 451 6.62 14.72 -5.85
CA SER A 451 7.84 15.52 -5.89
C SER A 451 8.29 15.79 -7.33
N GLU A 452 8.51 17.05 -7.68
CA GLU A 452 8.93 17.44 -9.04
C GLU A 452 10.21 16.74 -9.50
N VAL A 453 11.10 16.38 -8.57
CA VAL A 453 12.37 15.70 -8.85
C VAL A 453 12.21 14.19 -9.08
N ILE A 454 11.05 13.63 -8.75
CA ILE A 454 10.67 12.24 -8.96
C ILE A 454 9.82 12.12 -10.22
N ILE A 455 8.71 12.86 -10.28
CA ILE A 455 7.73 12.71 -11.36
C ILE A 455 8.29 13.14 -12.72
N ASN A 456 9.14 14.15 -12.77
CA ASN A 456 9.73 14.65 -14.02
C ASN A 456 11.04 13.94 -14.39
N THR A 457 11.33 12.77 -13.81
CA THR A 457 12.57 12.04 -14.14
C THR A 457 12.60 11.55 -15.58
N CYS A 458 11.50 10.99 -16.09
CA CYS A 458 11.32 10.69 -17.50
C CYS A 458 9.83 10.64 -17.88
N PRO A 459 9.46 10.83 -19.17
CA PRO A 459 8.06 10.84 -19.59
C PRO A 459 7.30 9.54 -19.29
N ILE A 460 7.97 8.39 -19.41
CA ILE A 460 7.35 7.07 -19.15
C ILE A 460 6.93 6.96 -17.67
N ASN A 461 7.78 7.41 -16.75
CA ASN A 461 7.44 7.40 -15.32
C ASN A 461 6.28 8.34 -15.02
N LEU A 462 6.25 9.52 -15.62
CA LEU A 462 5.14 10.46 -15.46
C LEU A 462 3.83 9.83 -15.94
N ASP A 463 3.84 9.19 -17.11
CA ASP A 463 2.66 8.48 -17.64
C ASP A 463 2.19 7.38 -16.68
N SER A 464 3.09 6.49 -16.25
CA SER A 464 2.75 5.39 -15.34
C SER A 464 2.28 5.85 -13.95
N ILE A 465 2.89 6.91 -13.40
CA ILE A 465 2.48 7.50 -12.13
C ILE A 465 1.06 8.10 -12.23
N CYS A 466 0.75 8.82 -13.32
CA CYS A 466 -0.58 9.36 -13.56
C CYS A 466 -1.63 8.25 -13.74
N GLU A 467 -1.29 7.16 -14.42
CA GLU A 467 -2.19 6.01 -14.57
C GLU A 467 -2.50 5.35 -13.24
N LYS A 468 -1.48 5.12 -12.39
CA LYS A 468 -1.69 4.58 -11.04
C LYS A 468 -2.46 5.55 -10.13
N ALA A 469 -2.28 6.87 -10.32
CA ALA A 469 -3.07 7.85 -9.60
C ALA A 469 -4.55 7.78 -9.99
N ALA A 470 -4.85 7.57 -11.28
CA ALA A 470 -6.22 7.35 -11.75
C ALA A 470 -6.82 6.03 -11.23
N GLU A 471 -6.05 4.94 -11.19
CA GLU A 471 -6.48 3.68 -10.57
C GLU A 471 -6.83 3.87 -9.08
N SER A 472 -6.03 4.63 -8.34
CA SER A 472 -6.30 4.95 -6.93
C SER A 472 -7.59 5.78 -6.76
N VAL A 473 -7.85 6.74 -7.65
CA VAL A 473 -9.14 7.48 -7.68
C VAL A 473 -10.33 6.57 -8.01
N HIS A 474 -10.14 5.59 -8.89
CA HIS A 474 -11.16 4.59 -9.21
C HIS A 474 -11.51 3.71 -7.98
N MET A 475 -10.49 3.27 -7.24
CA MET A 475 -10.70 2.50 -6.00
C MET A 475 -11.50 3.31 -4.96
N PHE A 476 -11.15 4.59 -4.78
CA PHE A 476 -11.93 5.52 -3.95
C PHE A 476 -13.40 5.56 -4.38
N ALA A 477 -13.66 5.74 -5.68
CA ALA A 477 -15.01 5.92 -6.19
C ALA A 477 -15.89 4.68 -5.99
N ARG A 478 -15.30 3.48 -5.97
CA ARG A 478 -16.03 2.21 -5.75
C ARG A 478 -16.24 1.89 -4.28
N ASN A 479 -15.23 2.15 -3.44
CA ASN A 479 -15.22 1.65 -2.06
C ASN A 479 -15.61 2.72 -1.03
N GLY A 480 -15.75 3.99 -1.44
CA GLY A 480 -16.11 5.08 -0.53
C GLY A 480 -15.04 5.39 0.53
N ALA A 481 -13.80 4.93 0.32
CA ALA A 481 -12.64 5.33 1.13
C ALA A 481 -12.45 6.86 1.10
N GLU A 482 -11.61 7.46 1.93
CA GLU A 482 -11.31 8.90 1.78
C GLU A 482 -10.37 9.16 0.60
N PRO A 483 -10.57 10.24 -0.18
CA PRO A 483 -9.73 10.52 -1.32
C PRO A 483 -8.37 11.04 -0.85
N ILE A 484 -7.29 10.42 -1.31
CA ILE A 484 -5.95 10.83 -0.90
C ILE A 484 -5.58 12.10 -1.67
N TYR A 485 -5.67 13.25 -1.01
CA TYR A 485 -5.31 14.56 -1.57
C TYR A 485 -4.07 14.54 -2.49
N SER A 486 -3.00 13.85 -2.08
CA SER A 486 -1.74 13.76 -2.81
C SER A 486 -1.87 13.06 -4.17
N ASN A 487 -2.70 12.02 -4.33
CA ASN A 487 -2.87 11.32 -5.61
C ASN A 487 -3.64 12.19 -6.63
N MET A 488 -4.65 12.93 -6.16
CA MET A 488 -5.42 13.86 -6.98
C MET A 488 -4.55 15.03 -7.41
N ALA A 489 -3.65 15.48 -6.53
CA ALA A 489 -2.70 16.52 -6.86
C ALA A 489 -1.74 16.07 -7.98
N VAL A 490 -1.27 14.81 -7.96
CA VAL A 490 -0.47 14.23 -9.05
C VAL A 490 -1.20 14.34 -10.40
N LEU A 491 -2.48 13.93 -10.47
CA LEU A 491 -3.28 14.06 -11.69
C LEU A 491 -3.49 15.52 -12.08
N ALA A 492 -3.97 16.35 -11.13
CA ALA A 492 -4.28 17.75 -11.37
C ALA A 492 -3.08 18.54 -11.89
N GLU A 493 -1.86 18.21 -11.45
CA GLU A 493 -0.64 18.93 -11.84
C GLU A 493 0.01 18.40 -13.12
N ASN A 494 -0.25 17.15 -13.52
CA ASN A 494 0.56 16.47 -14.55
C ASN A 494 -0.21 15.81 -15.70
N LEU A 495 -1.54 15.72 -15.66
CA LEU A 495 -2.34 15.05 -16.70
C LEU A 495 -2.09 15.61 -18.12
N ASP A 496 -1.87 16.92 -18.24
CA ASP A 496 -1.57 17.63 -19.49
C ASP A 496 -0.11 17.51 -19.95
N LYS A 497 0.77 16.96 -19.10
CA LYS A 497 2.18 16.68 -19.40
C LYS A 497 2.42 15.25 -19.86
N MET A 498 1.41 14.38 -19.73
CA MET A 498 1.48 13.00 -20.22
C MET A 498 1.74 12.95 -21.73
N SER A 499 2.31 11.85 -22.19
CA SER A 499 2.38 11.60 -23.63
C SER A 499 0.98 11.58 -24.24
N THR A 500 0.84 12.14 -25.44
CA THR A 500 -0.48 12.35 -26.06
C THR A 500 -1.29 11.06 -26.18
N ASP A 501 -0.66 9.94 -26.49
CA ASP A 501 -1.34 8.65 -26.65
C ASP A 501 -1.79 8.08 -25.30
N ARG A 502 -0.94 8.15 -24.26
CA ARG A 502 -1.28 7.67 -22.91
C ARG A 502 -2.32 8.56 -22.24
N GLY A 503 -2.16 9.89 -22.32
CA GLY A 503 -3.17 10.83 -21.84
C GLY A 503 -4.54 10.61 -22.48
N ARG A 504 -4.59 10.38 -23.81
CA ARG A 504 -5.84 10.02 -24.51
C ARG A 504 -6.41 8.67 -24.10
N ALA A 505 -5.57 7.66 -23.89
CA ALA A 505 -6.02 6.37 -23.40
C ALA A 505 -6.63 6.49 -21.99
N LEU A 506 -6.00 7.29 -21.12
CA LEU A 506 -6.43 7.52 -19.75
C LEU A 506 -7.74 8.31 -19.62
N VAL A 507 -8.10 9.11 -20.63
CA VAL A 507 -9.37 9.87 -20.66
C VAL A 507 -10.37 9.38 -21.70
N GLY A 508 -10.01 8.32 -22.44
CA GLY A 508 -10.81 7.77 -23.51
C GLY A 508 -11.95 6.89 -23.00
N GLU A 509 -12.74 6.35 -23.92
CA GLU A 509 -13.98 5.60 -23.65
C GLU A 509 -13.82 4.40 -22.70
N LYS A 510 -12.61 3.83 -22.59
CA LYS A 510 -12.34 2.69 -21.70
C LYS A 510 -11.97 3.11 -20.27
N SER A 511 -11.82 4.41 -20.01
CA SER A 511 -11.46 4.92 -18.70
C SER A 511 -12.68 5.44 -17.96
N ASN A 512 -12.79 5.07 -16.68
CA ASN A 512 -13.83 5.58 -15.79
C ASN A 512 -13.45 6.90 -15.11
N LEU A 513 -12.29 7.50 -15.43
CA LEU A 513 -11.73 8.62 -14.67
C LEU A 513 -12.71 9.81 -14.52
N ILE A 514 -13.47 10.18 -15.56
CA ILE A 514 -14.48 11.25 -15.44
C ILE A 514 -15.55 10.84 -14.43
N ALA A 515 -16.11 9.64 -14.58
CA ALA A 515 -17.15 9.13 -13.70
C ALA A 515 -16.65 9.03 -12.25
N ASP A 516 -15.45 8.52 -12.04
CA ASP A 516 -14.83 8.38 -10.71
C ASP A 516 -14.61 9.76 -10.04
N VAL A 517 -14.14 10.75 -10.81
CA VAL A 517 -13.97 12.13 -10.31
C VAL A 517 -15.31 12.80 -10.02
N LEU A 518 -16.36 12.51 -10.80
CA LEU A 518 -17.72 12.98 -10.53
C LEU A 518 -18.31 12.33 -9.28
N VAL A 519 -18.07 11.03 -9.05
CA VAL A 519 -18.45 10.32 -7.82
C VAL A 519 -17.77 10.97 -6.60
N ALA A 520 -16.47 11.27 -6.69
CA ALA A 520 -15.75 12.00 -5.64
C ALA A 520 -16.34 13.39 -5.38
N LEU A 521 -16.67 14.13 -6.44
CA LEU A 521 -17.29 15.44 -6.28
C LEU A 521 -18.68 15.33 -5.62
N ARG A 522 -19.50 14.34 -6.00
CA ARG A 522 -20.80 14.05 -5.38
C ARG A 522 -20.67 13.73 -3.88
N TYR A 523 -19.64 12.98 -3.49
CA TYR A 523 -19.36 12.70 -2.08
C TYR A 523 -19.14 13.98 -1.27
N HIS A 524 -18.32 14.91 -1.78
CA HIS A 524 -18.08 16.20 -1.10
C HIS A 524 -19.33 17.10 -1.09
N ILE A 525 -20.15 17.05 -2.14
CA ILE A 525 -21.45 17.75 -2.17
C ILE A 525 -22.38 17.22 -1.06
N ALA A 526 -22.49 15.89 -0.93
CA ALA A 526 -23.38 15.24 0.02
C ALA A 526 -22.97 15.49 1.47
N THR A 527 -21.66 15.52 1.74
CA THR A 527 -21.10 15.77 3.07
C THR A 527 -20.98 17.25 3.42
N GLN A 528 -21.17 18.16 2.45
CA GLN A 528 -20.86 19.59 2.58
C GLN A 528 -19.46 19.81 3.19
N SER A 529 -18.50 18.98 2.79
CA SER A 529 -17.14 19.02 3.31
C SER A 529 -16.51 20.41 3.10
N ASP A 530 -15.87 20.93 4.16
CA ASP A 530 -15.11 22.20 4.12
C ASP A 530 -13.77 22.08 3.34
N GLU A 531 -13.54 20.95 2.64
CA GLU A 531 -12.34 20.69 1.85
C GLU A 531 -12.33 21.38 0.47
N ASP A 532 -12.36 22.71 0.48
CA ASP A 532 -12.24 23.54 -0.73
C ASP A 532 -11.01 23.16 -1.60
N ARG A 533 -9.91 22.74 -0.96
CA ARG A 533 -8.71 22.28 -1.67
C ARG A 533 -8.95 21.02 -2.50
N THR A 534 -9.68 20.04 -1.99
CA THR A 534 -9.98 18.78 -2.70
C THR A 534 -10.92 19.03 -3.88
N ILE A 535 -11.96 19.84 -3.66
CA ILE A 535 -12.90 20.25 -4.73
C ILE A 535 -12.16 20.95 -5.88
N ARG A 536 -11.22 21.85 -5.57
CA ARG A 536 -10.38 22.50 -6.59
C ARG A 536 -9.57 21.51 -7.42
N LEU A 537 -9.01 20.48 -6.79
CA LEU A 537 -8.27 19.44 -7.51
C LEU A 537 -9.19 18.67 -8.45
N LEU A 538 -10.35 18.22 -7.97
CA LEU A 538 -11.35 17.51 -8.79
C LEU A 538 -11.76 18.33 -10.02
N ILE A 539 -12.07 19.62 -9.83
CA ILE A 539 -12.40 20.55 -10.93
C ILE A 539 -11.23 20.67 -11.91
N THR A 540 -10.00 20.78 -11.40
CA THR A 540 -8.79 20.89 -12.23
C THR A 540 -8.56 19.62 -13.05
N ILE A 541 -8.76 18.44 -12.45
CA ILE A 541 -8.69 17.16 -13.15
C ILE A 541 -9.74 17.12 -14.25
N LEU A 542 -11.02 17.40 -13.96
CA LEU A 542 -12.09 17.43 -14.97
C LEU A 542 -11.75 18.38 -16.11
N LYS A 543 -11.30 19.60 -15.81
CA LYS A 543 -10.87 20.56 -16.84
C LYS A 543 -9.81 19.96 -17.76
N LYS A 544 -8.73 19.40 -17.20
CA LYS A 544 -7.66 18.80 -18.01
C LYS A 544 -8.14 17.59 -18.79
N VAL A 545 -8.98 16.75 -18.19
CA VAL A 545 -9.58 15.59 -18.84
C VAL A 545 -10.37 16.02 -20.08
N TYR A 546 -11.27 17.00 -19.95
CA TYR A 546 -12.07 17.51 -21.06
C TYR A 546 -11.24 18.24 -22.12
N MET A 547 -10.11 18.86 -21.74
CA MET A 547 -9.17 19.44 -22.71
C MET A 547 -8.43 18.38 -23.54
N ILE A 548 -8.08 17.24 -22.95
CA ILE A 548 -7.38 16.13 -23.63
C ILE A 548 -8.35 15.31 -24.47
N ARG A 549 -9.58 15.14 -23.99
CA ARG A 549 -10.66 14.42 -24.66
C ARG A 549 -10.94 15.05 -26.02
N LYS A 550 -10.93 14.23 -27.07
CA LYS A 550 -11.49 14.64 -28.36
C LYS A 550 -13.00 14.46 -28.31
N VAL A 551 -13.75 15.45 -28.80
CA VAL A 551 -15.20 15.32 -28.98
C VAL A 551 -15.43 14.34 -30.12
N ASP A 552 -15.66 13.07 -29.80
CA ASP A 552 -16.27 12.10 -30.72
C ASP A 552 -17.73 11.88 -30.29
N VAL A 553 -18.63 11.84 -31.26
CA VAL A 553 -20.00 12.38 -31.09
C VAL A 553 -20.98 11.41 -30.42
N ASN A 554 -20.66 10.11 -30.33
CA ASN A 554 -21.67 9.08 -30.09
C ASN A 554 -21.70 8.46 -28.68
N ASP A 555 -20.59 8.40 -27.94
CA ASP A 555 -20.52 7.69 -26.64
C ASP A 555 -20.26 8.61 -25.42
N THR A 556 -20.42 9.92 -25.57
CA THR A 556 -20.10 10.91 -24.51
C THR A 556 -21.30 11.59 -23.87
N GLU A 557 -22.52 11.35 -24.36
CA GLU A 557 -23.70 12.14 -23.99
C GLU A 557 -24.10 11.97 -22.51
N GLU A 558 -24.07 10.75 -22.00
CA GLU A 558 -24.48 10.46 -20.62
C GLU A 558 -23.52 11.08 -19.61
N ILE A 559 -22.21 11.00 -19.86
CA ILE A 559 -21.20 11.51 -18.92
C ILE A 559 -21.09 13.04 -18.94
N ASP A 560 -21.29 13.67 -20.11
CA ASP A 560 -21.36 15.14 -20.21
C ASP A 560 -22.61 15.65 -19.47
N TYR A 561 -23.74 14.96 -19.62
CA TYR A 561 -24.98 15.25 -18.91
C TYR A 561 -24.81 15.13 -17.38
N ASP A 562 -24.20 14.03 -16.94
CA ASP A 562 -23.94 13.80 -15.51
C ASP A 562 -23.00 14.85 -14.95
N CYS A 563 -21.94 15.21 -15.68
CA CYS A 563 -21.03 16.27 -15.29
C CYS A 563 -21.76 17.62 -15.10
N VAL A 564 -22.59 18.03 -16.06
CA VAL A 564 -23.39 19.26 -15.94
C VAL A 564 -24.31 19.19 -14.71
N GLN A 565 -24.95 18.05 -14.48
CA GLN A 565 -25.83 17.84 -13.33
C GLN A 565 -25.07 18.00 -12.00
N VAL A 566 -23.91 17.33 -11.85
CA VAL A 566 -23.07 17.41 -10.64
C VAL A 566 -22.66 18.85 -10.35
N PHE A 567 -22.20 19.60 -11.37
CA PHE A 567 -21.80 20.99 -11.16
C PHE A 567 -22.97 21.87 -10.72
N VAL A 568 -24.16 21.70 -11.31
CA VAL A 568 -25.35 22.47 -10.91
C VAL A 568 -25.74 22.17 -9.46
N GLU A 569 -25.74 20.89 -9.08
CA GLU A 569 -25.99 20.46 -7.70
C GLU A 569 -24.94 21.02 -6.73
N ALA A 570 -23.66 20.97 -7.11
CA ALA A 570 -22.55 21.47 -6.30
C ALA A 570 -22.66 22.98 -6.04
N VAL A 571 -22.90 23.76 -7.09
CA VAL A 571 -23.01 25.22 -7.02
C VAL A 571 -24.14 25.64 -6.07
N ALA A 572 -25.24 24.89 -6.05
CA ALA A 572 -26.36 25.11 -5.14
C ALA A 572 -26.07 24.65 -3.70
N ALA A 573 -25.38 23.50 -3.54
CA ALA A 573 -25.01 22.98 -2.22
C ALA A 573 -24.04 23.91 -1.48
N PHE A 574 -23.04 24.47 -2.19
CA PHE A 574 -22.02 25.36 -1.62
C PHE A 574 -22.38 26.85 -1.68
N LYS A 575 -23.67 27.19 -1.66
CA LYS A 575 -24.12 28.58 -1.83
C LYS A 575 -23.64 29.57 -0.76
N GLU A 576 -23.29 29.09 0.42
CA GLU A 576 -22.76 29.91 1.52
C GLU A 576 -21.22 29.94 1.55
N ASN A 577 -20.54 29.13 0.70
CA ASN A 577 -19.09 29.13 0.53
C ASN A 577 -18.70 29.79 -0.80
N ASP A 578 -18.42 31.10 -0.75
CA ASP A 578 -18.17 31.92 -1.93
C ASP A 578 -16.97 31.46 -2.76
N GLU A 579 -15.91 30.96 -2.10
CA GLU A 579 -14.69 30.49 -2.75
C GLU A 579 -14.94 29.20 -3.54
N VAL A 580 -15.55 28.18 -2.88
CA VAL A 580 -15.90 26.91 -3.54
C VAL A 580 -16.90 27.15 -4.67
N GLN A 581 -17.93 27.96 -4.43
CA GLN A 581 -18.91 28.30 -5.46
C GLN A 581 -18.28 28.99 -6.66
N THR A 582 -17.35 29.93 -6.44
CA THR A 582 -16.58 30.57 -7.51
C THR A 582 -15.78 29.55 -8.30
N ASN A 583 -15.05 28.66 -7.61
CA ASN A 583 -14.27 27.60 -8.25
C ASN A 583 -15.14 26.67 -9.11
N LEU A 584 -16.32 26.28 -8.63
CA LEU A 584 -17.27 25.43 -9.36
C LEU A 584 -17.80 26.10 -10.62
N VAL A 585 -18.20 27.37 -10.55
CA VAL A 585 -18.72 28.10 -11.71
C VAL A 585 -17.61 28.33 -12.75
N VAL A 586 -16.42 28.75 -12.31
CA VAL A 586 -15.25 28.92 -13.18
C VAL A 586 -14.82 27.59 -13.82
N GLY A 587 -14.88 26.51 -13.04
CA GLY A 587 -14.67 25.15 -13.49
C GLY A 587 -15.64 24.75 -14.60
N LEU A 588 -16.95 24.84 -14.34
CA LEU A 588 -18.00 24.52 -15.30
C LEU A 588 -17.85 25.33 -16.58
N GLY A 589 -17.61 26.64 -16.47
CA GLY A 589 -17.39 27.54 -17.60
C GLY A 589 -16.16 27.19 -18.44
N SER A 590 -15.12 26.62 -17.81
CA SER A 590 -13.93 26.11 -18.51
C SER A 590 -14.16 24.74 -19.16
N ILE A 591 -15.05 23.91 -18.62
CA ILE A 591 -15.27 22.53 -19.07
C ILE A 591 -16.31 22.48 -20.19
N ILE A 592 -17.45 23.17 -20.03
CA ILE A 592 -18.59 23.10 -20.95
C ILE A 592 -18.26 23.44 -22.43
N PRO A 593 -17.28 24.30 -22.77
CA PRO A 593 -16.89 24.53 -24.17
C PRO A 593 -16.24 23.32 -24.85
N HIS A 594 -15.76 22.35 -24.07
CA HIS A 594 -15.19 21.09 -24.54
C HIS A 594 -16.22 19.96 -24.62
N MET A 595 -17.47 20.22 -24.23
CA MET A 595 -18.59 19.28 -24.35
C MET A 595 -19.35 19.50 -25.67
N ARG A 596 -20.34 18.65 -25.95
CA ARG A 596 -21.29 18.90 -27.04
C ARG A 596 -22.09 20.19 -26.82
N THR A 597 -22.39 20.92 -27.89
CA THR A 597 -23.07 22.23 -27.82
C THR A 597 -24.47 22.18 -27.20
N ASP A 598 -25.15 21.02 -27.24
CA ASP A 598 -26.44 20.83 -26.59
C ASP A 598 -26.35 20.75 -25.06
N MET A 599 -25.15 20.60 -24.48
CA MET A 599 -24.97 20.67 -23.03
C MET A 599 -25.30 22.04 -22.44
N TYR A 600 -25.22 23.13 -23.23
CA TYR A 600 -25.74 24.43 -22.80
C TYR A 600 -27.26 24.45 -22.63
N ARG A 601 -28.00 23.65 -23.43
CA ARG A 601 -29.44 23.45 -23.26
C ARG A 601 -29.71 22.62 -22.01
N VAL A 602 -28.95 21.54 -21.79
CA VAL A 602 -29.05 20.72 -20.57
C VAL A 602 -28.80 21.58 -19.33
N LEU A 603 -27.73 22.37 -19.31
CA LEU A 603 -27.41 23.29 -18.22
C LEU A 603 -28.59 24.23 -17.91
N TYR A 604 -29.20 24.80 -18.96
CA TYR A 604 -30.41 25.61 -18.83
C TYR A 604 -31.59 24.84 -18.23
N GLU A 605 -31.91 23.67 -18.76
CA GLU A 605 -33.01 22.84 -18.28
C GLU A 605 -32.84 22.44 -16.81
N ARG A 606 -31.59 22.21 -16.37
CA ARG A 606 -31.27 21.87 -14.98
C ARG A 606 -31.35 23.07 -14.03
N ILE A 607 -30.87 24.24 -14.45
CA ILE A 607 -30.97 25.47 -13.65
C ILE A 607 -32.44 25.91 -13.47
N VAL A 608 -33.24 25.82 -14.55
CA VAL A 608 -34.62 26.32 -14.61
C VAL A 608 -35.66 25.24 -14.26
N SER A 609 -35.20 24.03 -13.92
CA SER A 609 -36.11 22.93 -13.55
C SER A 609 -37.00 23.33 -12.37
N THR A 610 -38.31 23.14 -12.54
CA THR A 610 -39.33 23.51 -11.54
C THR A 610 -39.19 22.79 -10.20
N ARG A 611 -38.36 21.73 -10.14
CA ARG A 611 -38.17 20.89 -8.95
C ARG A 611 -37.06 21.39 -8.01
N THR A 612 -36.09 22.17 -8.49
CA THR A 612 -34.83 22.38 -7.73
C THR A 612 -34.49 23.84 -7.38
N ASN A 613 -35.19 24.84 -7.90
CA ASN A 613 -35.01 26.28 -7.57
C ASN A 613 -33.60 26.86 -7.79
N TYR A 614 -32.70 26.16 -8.49
CA TYR A 614 -31.32 26.61 -8.72
C TYR A 614 -31.23 27.92 -9.50
N GLU A 615 -32.26 28.26 -10.29
CA GLU A 615 -32.44 29.55 -10.97
C GLU A 615 -32.08 30.75 -10.10
N ARG A 616 -32.47 30.74 -8.82
CA ARG A 616 -32.20 31.82 -7.88
C ARG A 616 -30.71 31.95 -7.62
N ASP A 617 -30.06 30.85 -7.23
CA ASP A 617 -28.66 30.86 -6.83
C ASP A 617 -27.77 31.32 -8.01
N PHE A 618 -28.05 30.82 -9.22
CA PHE A 618 -27.31 31.20 -10.43
C PHE A 618 -27.54 32.66 -10.86
N VAL A 619 -28.76 33.19 -10.73
CA VAL A 619 -29.05 34.59 -11.07
C VAL A 619 -28.44 35.55 -10.03
N GLU A 620 -28.46 35.19 -8.75
CA GLU A 620 -27.87 36.01 -7.68
C GLU A 620 -26.36 36.21 -7.87
N MET A 621 -25.66 35.23 -8.45
CA MET A 621 -24.24 35.34 -8.77
C MET A 621 -23.92 36.40 -9.84
N LEU A 622 -24.88 36.81 -10.67
CA LEU A 622 -24.70 37.94 -11.58
C LEU A 622 -24.47 39.26 -10.84
N TYR A 623 -24.88 39.36 -9.57
CA TYR A 623 -24.86 40.60 -8.80
C TYR A 623 -23.61 40.77 -7.94
N VAL A 624 -22.71 39.78 -7.94
CA VAL A 624 -21.44 39.84 -7.20
C VAL A 624 -20.43 40.69 -7.98
N HIS A 625 -20.50 42.01 -7.76
CA HIS A 625 -19.75 43.01 -8.52
C HIS A 625 -18.26 42.71 -8.66
N ASP A 626 -17.77 42.86 -9.90
CA ASP A 626 -16.36 42.78 -10.28
C ASP A 626 -15.62 41.49 -9.86
N SER A 627 -16.37 40.41 -9.61
CA SER A 627 -15.82 39.08 -9.33
C SER A 627 -15.62 38.25 -10.60
N GLU A 628 -14.72 37.26 -10.56
CA GLU A 628 -14.60 36.25 -11.62
C GLU A 628 -15.86 35.37 -11.70
N LYS A 629 -16.52 35.11 -10.56
CA LYS A 629 -17.82 34.42 -10.51
C LYS A 629 -18.88 35.13 -11.36
N GLN A 630 -19.02 36.45 -11.22
CA GLN A 630 -19.95 37.24 -12.03
C GLN A 630 -19.61 37.16 -13.52
N LYS A 631 -18.32 37.28 -13.87
CA LYS A 631 -17.87 37.19 -15.27
C LYS A 631 -18.27 35.87 -15.89
N GLU A 632 -17.94 34.77 -15.22
CA GLU A 632 -18.20 33.44 -15.76
C GLU A 632 -19.70 33.16 -15.83
N MET A 633 -20.47 33.63 -14.84
CA MET A 633 -21.93 33.55 -14.92
C MET A 633 -22.50 34.31 -16.12
N ILE A 634 -22.00 35.50 -16.44
CA ILE A 634 -22.41 36.23 -17.65
C ILE A 634 -22.08 35.41 -18.91
N VAL A 635 -20.90 34.79 -18.95
CA VAL A 635 -20.46 33.93 -20.06
C VAL A 635 -21.37 32.71 -20.21
N LEU A 636 -21.67 32.01 -19.13
CA LEU A 636 -22.57 30.86 -19.13
C LEU A 636 -23.97 31.25 -19.61
N PHE A 637 -24.57 32.31 -19.05
CA PHE A 637 -25.88 32.79 -19.51
C PHE A 637 -25.87 33.24 -20.97
N TYR A 638 -24.78 33.85 -21.44
CA TYR A 638 -24.63 34.20 -22.85
C TYR A 638 -24.66 32.96 -23.74
N TRP A 639 -23.90 31.91 -23.39
CA TRP A 639 -23.86 30.69 -24.18
C TRP A 639 -25.16 29.88 -24.09
N MET A 640 -25.78 29.81 -22.91
CA MET A 640 -27.12 29.24 -22.76
C MET A 640 -28.13 29.99 -23.63
N PHE A 641 -28.11 31.33 -23.63
CA PHE A 641 -28.95 32.14 -24.53
C PHE A 641 -28.63 31.86 -26.01
N PHE A 642 -27.34 31.79 -26.37
CA PHE A 642 -26.92 31.56 -27.75
C PHE A 642 -27.38 30.19 -28.27
N HIS A 643 -27.29 29.14 -27.44
CA HIS A 643 -27.61 27.77 -27.81
C HIS A 643 -29.07 27.34 -27.56
N SER A 644 -29.78 27.96 -26.61
CA SER A 644 -31.21 27.66 -26.31
C SER A 644 -32.20 28.24 -27.32
N ASN A 645 -31.76 29.15 -28.20
CA ASN A 645 -32.56 29.67 -29.30
C ASN A 645 -32.72 28.64 -30.44
N VAL A 646 -33.31 27.50 -30.08
CA VAL A 646 -33.78 26.43 -30.96
C VAL A 646 -35.01 26.94 -31.70
N THR A 647 -34.77 27.76 -32.72
CA THR A 647 -35.45 27.78 -34.04
C THR A 647 -35.10 29.07 -34.81
N THR A 648 -34.05 28.97 -35.63
CA THR A 648 -33.98 29.49 -37.00
C THR A 648 -34.15 31.01 -37.28
N ARG A 649 -33.11 31.57 -37.93
CA ARG A 649 -33.09 32.72 -38.87
C ARG A 649 -32.87 34.16 -38.36
N LYS A 650 -32.97 34.49 -37.07
CA LYS A 650 -32.69 35.88 -36.62
C LYS A 650 -31.27 36.17 -36.12
N VAL A 651 -30.40 35.15 -36.02
CA VAL A 651 -29.03 35.30 -35.48
C VAL A 651 -27.95 35.31 -36.57
N GLY A 652 -28.30 35.70 -37.81
CA GLY A 652 -27.31 36.08 -38.84
C GLY A 652 -26.49 37.34 -38.48
N LEU A 653 -26.58 37.83 -37.25
CA LEU A 653 -26.03 39.09 -36.76
C LEU A 653 -24.65 38.95 -36.11
N TYR A 654 -24.18 37.74 -35.77
CA TYR A 654 -22.93 37.57 -35.03
C TYR A 654 -21.88 36.85 -35.87
N ARG A 655 -21.10 37.60 -36.65
CA ARG A 655 -19.93 37.08 -37.38
C ARG A 655 -18.81 36.58 -36.45
N SER A 656 -18.90 36.84 -35.14
CA SER A 656 -17.94 36.40 -34.14
C SER A 656 -18.62 36.32 -32.76
N PRO A 657 -19.15 35.15 -32.37
CA PRO A 657 -19.80 34.93 -31.07
C PRO A 657 -18.93 35.33 -29.87
N ASP A 658 -17.63 35.03 -29.91
CA ASP A 658 -16.69 35.40 -28.84
C ASP A 658 -16.59 36.92 -28.64
N LYS A 659 -16.51 37.70 -29.72
CA LYS A 659 -16.50 39.17 -29.61
C LYS A 659 -17.79 39.70 -28.99
N VAL A 660 -18.92 39.04 -29.26
CA VAL A 660 -20.22 39.44 -28.72
C VAL A 660 -20.30 39.09 -27.24
N ARG A 661 -19.81 37.91 -26.83
CA ARG A 661 -19.64 37.53 -25.43
C ARG A 661 -18.85 38.59 -24.67
N ASP A 662 -17.69 39.01 -25.18
CA ASP A 662 -16.84 40.00 -24.51
C ASP A 662 -17.54 41.37 -24.36
N VAL A 663 -18.32 41.78 -25.37
CA VAL A 663 -19.17 42.98 -25.30
C VAL A 663 -20.25 42.83 -24.23
N VAL A 664 -20.92 41.67 -24.16
CA VAL A 664 -21.96 41.39 -23.16
C VAL A 664 -21.37 41.42 -21.75
N VAL A 665 -20.23 40.77 -21.52
CA VAL A 665 -19.52 40.79 -20.22
C VAL A 665 -19.23 42.23 -19.78
N LYS A 666 -18.63 43.04 -20.64
CA LYS A 666 -18.30 44.44 -20.33
C LYS A 666 -19.54 45.29 -20.06
N ASP A 667 -20.59 45.11 -20.87
CA ASP A 667 -21.80 45.91 -20.80
C ASP A 667 -22.68 45.54 -19.58
N VAL A 668 -22.76 44.26 -19.21
CA VAL A 668 -23.45 43.81 -17.98
C VAL A 668 -22.77 44.38 -16.74
N ARG A 669 -21.44 44.23 -16.63
CA ARG A 669 -20.67 44.79 -15.50
C ARG A 669 -20.87 46.29 -15.37
N ALA A 670 -20.76 47.03 -16.48
CA ALA A 670 -20.99 48.47 -16.49
C ALA A 670 -22.44 48.85 -16.13
N ALA A 671 -23.43 48.05 -16.56
CA ALA A 671 -24.84 48.30 -16.29
C ALA A 671 -25.22 48.07 -14.83
N LEU A 672 -24.51 47.17 -14.13
CA LEU A 672 -24.72 46.86 -12.72
C LEU A 672 -24.12 47.88 -11.76
N ILE A 673 -23.26 48.81 -12.21
CA ILE A 673 -22.71 49.86 -11.35
C ILE A 673 -23.85 50.63 -10.66
N GLY A 674 -23.81 50.66 -9.33
CA GLY A 674 -24.81 51.31 -8.48
C GLY A 674 -26.08 50.47 -8.19
N PHE A 675 -26.11 49.19 -8.57
CA PHE A 675 -27.14 48.25 -8.13
C PHE A 675 -26.71 47.59 -6.81
N GLU A 676 -27.52 47.73 -5.77
CA GLU A 676 -27.30 47.06 -4.48
C GLU A 676 -28.29 45.90 -4.35
N TYR A 677 -27.75 44.68 -4.26
CA TYR A 677 -28.54 43.47 -4.06
C TYR A 677 -28.69 43.20 -2.56
N ASN A 678 -29.93 43.18 -2.06
CA ASN A 678 -30.23 42.81 -0.68
C ASN A 678 -31.10 41.54 -0.65
N ARG A 679 -30.54 40.45 -0.11
CA ARG A 679 -31.17 39.12 -0.06
C ARG A 679 -32.39 39.16 0.85
N GLY A 680 -33.59 39.20 0.26
CA GLY A 680 -34.87 39.24 0.98
C GLY A 680 -35.76 40.44 0.65
N GLU A 681 -35.15 41.57 0.27
CA GLU A 681 -35.87 42.79 -0.14
C GLU A 681 -35.93 42.93 -1.66
N THR A 682 -34.87 42.49 -2.35
CA THR A 682 -34.80 42.51 -3.82
C THR A 682 -35.32 41.21 -4.42
N GLY A 683 -36.13 41.32 -5.46
CA GLY A 683 -36.54 40.21 -6.28
C GLY A 683 -35.35 39.60 -7.02
N VAL A 684 -35.34 38.28 -7.20
CA VAL A 684 -34.25 37.54 -7.88
C VAL A 684 -33.90 38.16 -9.24
N TYR A 685 -34.88 38.69 -9.97
CA TYR A 685 -34.71 39.27 -11.30
C TYR A 685 -34.56 40.80 -11.32
N ASP A 686 -34.57 41.48 -10.18
CA ASP A 686 -34.51 42.95 -10.13
C ASP A 686 -33.20 43.48 -10.71
N GLY A 687 -32.09 42.79 -10.47
CA GLY A 687 -30.81 43.14 -11.07
C GLY A 687 -30.77 42.88 -12.58
N VAL A 688 -31.42 41.82 -13.08
CA VAL A 688 -31.59 41.60 -14.53
C VAL A 688 -32.45 42.71 -15.16
N HIS A 689 -33.52 43.15 -14.49
CA HIS A 689 -34.30 44.31 -14.92
C HIS A 689 -33.49 45.62 -14.89
N TRP A 690 -32.61 45.78 -13.90
CA TRP A 690 -31.70 46.91 -13.80
C TRP A 690 -30.72 46.93 -14.99
N ILE A 691 -30.07 45.80 -15.28
CA ILE A 691 -29.21 45.63 -16.46
C ILE A 691 -29.98 45.99 -17.72
N LEU A 692 -31.20 45.47 -17.88
CA LEU A 692 -32.03 45.74 -19.06
C LEU A 692 -32.32 47.24 -19.27
N LYS A 693 -32.43 48.04 -18.19
CA LYS A 693 -32.62 49.50 -18.25
C LYS A 693 -31.33 50.27 -18.56
N LYS A 694 -30.16 49.75 -18.20
CA LYS A 694 -28.88 50.46 -18.23
C LYS A 694 -27.93 50.01 -19.35
N CYS A 695 -28.09 48.79 -19.85
CA CYS A 695 -27.22 48.20 -20.85
C CYS A 695 -27.31 48.92 -22.21
N LYS A 696 -26.15 49.06 -22.86
CA LYS A 696 -26.01 49.77 -24.15
C LYS A 696 -26.06 48.81 -25.33
N SER A 697 -25.63 47.57 -25.15
CA SER A 697 -25.57 46.54 -26.20
C SER A 697 -26.94 45.91 -26.43
N GLN A 698 -27.30 45.76 -27.71
CA GLN A 698 -28.49 45.03 -28.12
C GLN A 698 -28.43 43.56 -27.69
N SER A 699 -27.24 42.94 -27.74
CA SER A 699 -27.04 41.54 -27.34
C SER A 699 -27.30 41.34 -25.85
N THR A 700 -26.83 42.25 -25.00
CA THR A 700 -27.12 42.24 -23.56
C THR A 700 -28.63 42.34 -23.31
N ARG A 701 -29.35 43.25 -23.99
CA ARG A 701 -30.81 43.37 -23.85
C ARG A 701 -31.53 42.08 -24.23
N MET A 702 -31.09 41.42 -25.31
CA MET A 702 -31.70 40.17 -25.76
C MET A 702 -31.47 39.04 -24.76
N MET A 703 -30.24 38.90 -24.25
CA MET A 703 -29.90 37.92 -23.21
C MET A 703 -30.71 38.17 -21.93
N CYS A 704 -30.76 39.40 -21.41
CA CYS A 704 -31.53 39.71 -20.20
C CYS A 704 -33.03 39.45 -20.37
N ARG A 705 -33.62 39.79 -21.53
CA ARG A 705 -35.02 39.46 -21.83
C ARG A 705 -35.25 37.95 -21.86
N TRP A 706 -34.30 37.20 -22.41
CA TRP A 706 -34.34 35.75 -22.41
C TRP A 706 -34.29 35.22 -20.98
N ILE A 707 -33.36 35.67 -20.13
CA ILE A 707 -33.29 35.27 -18.71
C ILE A 707 -34.63 35.55 -17.99
N ILE A 708 -35.22 36.74 -18.14
CA ILE A 708 -36.50 37.08 -17.49
C ILE A 708 -37.63 36.18 -18.01
N THR A 709 -37.71 35.98 -19.33
CA THR A 709 -38.81 35.23 -19.96
C THR A 709 -38.74 33.75 -19.64
N TYR A 710 -37.54 33.18 -19.68
CA TYR A 710 -37.32 31.75 -19.67
C TYR A 710 -36.93 31.24 -18.28
N CYS A 711 -36.10 31.97 -17.53
CA CYS A 711 -35.80 31.63 -16.12
C CYS A 711 -36.87 32.16 -15.16
N GLY A 712 -37.42 33.37 -15.39
CA GLY A 712 -38.41 34.00 -14.49
C GLY A 712 -39.88 33.60 -14.74
N GLY A 713 -40.18 33.04 -15.91
CA GLY A 713 -41.52 32.99 -16.49
C GLY A 713 -42.54 32.06 -15.86
N MET A 714 -42.16 31.03 -15.09
CA MET A 714 -43.17 30.16 -14.47
C MET A 714 -43.75 30.73 -13.16
N ARG A 715 -43.00 31.54 -12.40
CA ARG A 715 -43.44 32.04 -11.08
C ARG A 715 -44.02 33.45 -11.10
N GLU A 716 -43.61 34.31 -12.04
CA GLU A 716 -44.26 35.62 -12.19
C GLU A 716 -45.68 35.51 -12.75
N ALA A 717 -45.94 34.52 -13.61
CA ALA A 717 -47.29 34.19 -14.05
C ALA A 717 -48.20 33.74 -12.89
N GLU A 718 -47.69 32.92 -11.96
CA GLU A 718 -48.39 32.53 -10.73
C GLU A 718 -48.57 33.69 -9.75
N LYS A 719 -47.53 34.53 -9.53
CA LYS A 719 -47.63 35.72 -8.66
C LYS A 719 -48.57 36.78 -9.24
N MET A 720 -48.60 36.99 -10.56
CA MET A 720 -49.59 37.86 -11.20
C MET A 720 -51.01 37.28 -11.13
N ASN A 721 -51.18 35.97 -11.29
CA ASN A 721 -52.49 35.32 -11.12
C ASN A 721 -52.97 35.36 -9.67
N ASN A 722 -52.08 35.19 -8.68
CA ASN A 722 -52.42 35.30 -7.26
C ASN A 722 -52.68 36.75 -6.83
N ARG A 723 -51.97 37.74 -7.39
CA ARG A 723 -52.29 39.17 -7.19
C ARG A 723 -53.60 39.57 -7.87
N LYS A 724 -53.97 38.96 -8.99
CA LYS A 724 -55.30 39.13 -9.62
C LYS A 724 -56.41 38.44 -8.79
N ARG A 725 -56.18 37.24 -8.24
CA ARG A 725 -57.13 36.54 -7.35
C ARG A 725 -57.32 37.17 -5.96
N ARG A 726 -56.37 38.00 -5.50
CA ARG A 726 -56.52 38.80 -4.25
C ARG A 726 -57.13 40.19 -4.49
N ARG A 727 -57.30 40.60 -5.75
CA ARG A 727 -57.92 41.87 -6.15
C ARG A 727 -59.35 41.71 -6.71
N ASN A 728 -59.77 40.47 -6.95
CA ASN A 728 -61.17 40.05 -7.06
C ASN A 728 -61.58 39.40 -5.75
#